data_AF-A0A2V7E2S3-F1
#
_entry.id   AF-A0A2V7E2S3-F1
#
_cell.length_a   1.000
_cell.length_b   1.000
_cell.length_c   1.000
_cell.angle_alpha   90.00
_cell.angle_beta   90.00
_cell.angle_gamma   90.00
#
_symmetry.space_group_name_H-M   'P 1'
#
loop_
_entity.id
_entity.type
_entity.pdbx_description
1 polymer ?
#
loop_
_entity_poly.entity_id
_entity_poly.type
_entity_poly.pdbx_seq_one_letter_code
_entity_poly.pdbx_strand_id
1 'polypeptide(L)'
;MKKALLAIGILFVAGAAGVYVLVVRPLIAPAEPTLTVEAALATPDVVLLAGVNVKQAAFIERWLLGAPITAVAHETPARPPLDRTLLDHLSAVNVDARRDLDSVLYALYRTDGVDLRHAVVLVGRFNQSAIEDYLARELHGVPHQDGGRLSHEIAMISPTDCRPAGAWMVTADRSFILIADPASHAVVLPRLAGQTSGEADQIAWWRSLAHTDLVSVGLWGLKDADKAVPNPFQKGMAHALSMETGPFAHLYFGLGVVTVPPKGRLRLVLDAADAGAAAQKIAGWQQALSESRARWAQTAPTVAALYDSLGVSSQGARSTLEFTVDRTLAKNLQGAANELLGAIFGGLGVRRPAAETARAEHLDTSPLVFQATTSTSTLGAYDPAKTFAEDVDQIQGPFGLRLGEIRLGSSPDVGLEVVVESFASAIPNVTEESRRARLFVDSVKSSGGQELLRPEACGRERNDEPSSFTSSVSQWVQASKAVRLIAGADPRALHSVSGHVELRLPTRTESVMISASQPGTKIERHGATFVVTSVTGGSLGYQIVGARDRILHFRALNASGQPLASSGGFSADFLLGEGVAGQKEYAGVVDRVEVVFAAEEQTVRSPFTLSDFSLAGKPRSAMRDTTPPFQPYGYQALRRDRPRMPGPGKPGALAVAPLEPFELSFDKAAAYFGTALDFTFRSPSIPNFERMFTVGRLRLTRLELADGTTLEPPPPGAPAKSGFVRPTWETPISFGAVPKDGALTTTLRLFLDTKVKPEDIRALRGVVTVQFPRSLRALPLNDLTPGQRAELRDLTITVTAHSRKGFTLLANKDGDRLLYTQLAGADVPAVGFFSPNITVTPEGAWRFELLPVGHAVKAELIVADELDRKDYQFNLPLR
;
A
#
# COMPACT_ATOMS: atom_id res chain seq x y z
N MET A 1 10.77 50.80 31.89
CA MET A 1 9.97 49.68 31.33
C MET A 1 10.73 48.77 30.36
N LYS A 2 11.27 49.24 29.22
CA LYS A 2 12.00 48.38 28.25
C LYS A 2 13.17 47.58 28.83
N LYS A 3 14.00 48.17 29.70
CA LYS A 3 15.14 47.47 30.35
C LYS A 3 14.70 46.41 31.38
N ALA A 4 13.55 46.63 32.04
CA ALA A 4 13.00 45.68 33.00
C ALA A 4 12.36 44.47 32.29
N LEU A 5 11.65 44.69 31.17
CA LEU A 5 11.13 43.62 30.31
C LEU A 5 12.25 42.78 29.67
N LEU A 6 13.36 43.42 29.27
CA LEU A 6 14.53 42.72 28.76
C LEU A 6 15.21 41.87 29.86
N ALA A 7 15.37 42.42 31.06
CA ALA A 7 15.93 41.70 32.20
C ALA A 7 15.05 40.53 32.66
N ILE A 8 13.72 40.72 32.69
CA ILE A 8 12.75 39.66 32.96
C ILE A 8 12.79 38.59 31.86
N GLY A 9 12.91 38.97 30.59
CA GLY A 9 13.08 38.05 29.48
C GLY A 9 14.37 37.23 29.57
N ILE A 10 15.50 37.88 29.92
CA ILE A 10 16.79 37.20 30.14
C ILE A 10 16.71 36.25 31.33
N LEU A 11 16.06 36.63 32.43
CA LEU A 11 15.82 35.76 33.60
C LEU A 11 14.90 34.59 33.27
N PHE A 12 13.88 34.78 32.42
CA PHE A 12 13.01 33.70 31.94
C PHE A 12 13.77 32.72 31.04
N VAL A 13 14.60 33.23 30.12
CA VAL A 13 15.44 32.42 29.24
C VAL A 13 16.50 31.68 30.05
N ALA A 14 17.15 32.33 31.02
CA ALA A 14 18.13 31.71 31.91
C ALA A 14 17.49 30.67 32.84
N GLY A 15 16.29 30.94 33.35
CA GLY A 15 15.50 29.99 34.15
C GLY A 15 15.04 28.78 33.34
N ALA A 16 14.52 28.99 32.13
CA ALA A 16 14.13 27.91 31.21
C ALA A 16 15.35 27.08 30.75
N ALA A 17 16.48 27.73 30.46
CA ALA A 17 17.74 27.06 30.15
C ALA A 17 18.27 26.27 31.36
N GLY A 18 18.17 26.82 32.57
CA GLY A 18 18.54 26.15 33.83
C GLY A 18 17.70 24.90 34.09
N VAL A 19 16.38 24.97 33.93
CA VAL A 19 15.47 23.82 34.05
C VAL A 19 15.75 22.77 32.96
N TYR A 20 16.00 23.20 31.72
CA TYR A 20 16.35 22.28 30.64
C TYR A 20 17.67 21.54 30.92
N VAL A 21 18.72 22.25 31.34
CA VAL A 21 20.05 21.68 31.58
C VAL A 21 20.10 20.82 32.84
N LEU A 22 19.44 21.23 33.93
CA LEU A 22 19.53 20.56 35.23
C LEU A 22 18.47 19.47 35.44
N VAL A 23 17.33 19.53 34.74
CA VAL A 23 16.19 18.61 34.99
C VAL A 23 15.83 17.79 33.76
N VAL A 24 15.70 18.41 32.58
CA VAL A 24 15.22 17.70 31.37
C VAL A 24 16.34 16.93 30.68
N ARG A 25 17.52 17.54 30.52
CA ARG A 25 18.67 16.93 29.84
C ARG A 25 19.15 15.63 30.53
N PRO A 26 19.26 15.54 31.87
CA PRO A 26 19.66 14.29 32.53
C PRO A 26 18.63 13.16 32.41
N LEU A 27 17.33 13.48 32.24
CA LEU A 27 16.27 12.48 32.09
C LEU A 27 16.21 11.88 30.68
N ILE A 28 16.77 12.56 29.69
CA ILE A 28 16.73 12.17 28.26
C ILE A 28 18.12 11.78 27.75
N ALA A 29 19.19 12.08 28.50
CA ALA A 29 20.54 11.68 28.16
C ALA A 29 20.66 10.15 27.99
N PRO A 30 21.42 9.67 26.99
CA PRO A 30 21.68 8.25 26.82
C PRO A 30 22.37 7.68 28.06
N ALA A 31 22.06 6.44 28.39
CA ALA A 31 22.65 5.76 29.54
C ALA A 31 24.15 5.47 29.29
N GLU A 32 24.96 5.38 30.34
CA GLU A 32 26.39 5.06 30.21
C GLU A 32 26.68 3.78 29.40
N PRO A 33 25.88 2.69 29.51
CA PRO A 33 26.06 1.52 28.67
C PRO A 33 25.91 1.81 27.17
N THR A 34 25.07 2.77 26.78
CA THR A 34 24.84 3.15 25.37
C THR A 34 26.14 3.58 24.69
N LEU A 35 27.00 4.33 25.39
CA LEU A 35 28.30 4.77 24.85
C LEU A 35 29.22 3.58 24.50
N THR A 36 29.22 2.56 25.35
CA THR A 36 30.00 1.34 25.16
C THR A 36 29.46 0.54 23.98
N VAL A 37 28.12 0.43 23.87
CA VAL A 37 27.48 -0.26 22.75
C VAL A 37 27.72 0.44 21.42
N GLU A 38 27.59 1.77 21.37
CA GLU A 38 27.89 2.54 20.15
C GLU A 38 29.33 2.32 19.69
N ALA A 39 30.30 2.27 20.61
CA ALA A 39 31.69 2.00 20.29
C ALA A 39 31.91 0.55 19.82
N ALA A 40 31.18 -0.42 20.39
CA ALA A 40 31.27 -1.82 19.99
C ALA A 40 30.74 -2.05 18.56
N LEU A 41 29.66 -1.37 18.19
CA LEU A 41 29.05 -1.40 16.86
C LEU A 41 29.85 -0.64 15.79
N ALA A 42 30.74 0.27 16.19
CA ALA A 42 31.62 0.99 15.28
C ALA A 42 32.78 0.11 14.79
N THR A 43 32.54 -0.69 13.75
CA THR A 43 33.56 -1.46 13.04
C THR A 43 33.96 -0.77 11.73
N PRO A 44 35.14 -1.02 11.16
CA PRO A 44 35.59 -0.38 9.92
C PRO A 44 34.70 -0.65 8.69
N ASP A 45 33.91 -1.72 8.73
CA ASP A 45 32.97 -2.16 7.71
C ASP A 45 31.53 -1.66 7.94
N VAL A 46 31.28 -0.84 8.98
CA VAL A 46 29.97 -0.24 9.22
C VAL A 46 29.59 0.73 8.10
N VAL A 47 28.41 0.55 7.53
CA VAL A 47 27.85 1.42 6.47
C VAL A 47 26.70 2.25 7.02
N LEU A 48 25.93 1.69 7.95
CA LEU A 48 24.81 2.37 8.59
C LEU A 48 24.80 2.05 10.08
N LEU A 49 24.61 3.08 10.89
CA LEU A 49 24.39 2.97 12.33
C LEU A 49 23.18 3.83 12.66
N ALA A 50 22.16 3.21 13.22
CA ALA A 50 20.94 3.87 13.65
C ALA A 50 20.76 3.71 15.16
N GLY A 51 20.22 4.74 15.80
CA GLY A 51 19.95 4.76 17.22
C GLY A 51 18.59 5.39 17.50
N VAL A 52 17.79 4.72 18.30
CA VAL A 52 16.54 5.24 18.85
C VAL A 52 16.73 5.44 20.35
N ASN A 53 16.58 6.67 20.81
CA ASN A 53 16.56 6.98 22.23
C ASN A 53 15.15 6.73 22.78
N VAL A 54 14.94 5.56 23.42
CA VAL A 54 13.63 5.12 23.88
C VAL A 54 13.12 6.00 25.02
N LYS A 55 14.00 6.54 25.88
CA LYS A 55 13.63 7.53 26.90
C LYS A 55 13.08 8.81 26.30
N GLN A 56 13.73 9.31 25.25
CA GLN A 56 13.24 10.47 24.50
C GLN A 56 11.94 10.14 23.77
N ALA A 57 11.80 8.92 23.24
CA ALA A 57 10.59 8.43 22.57
C ALA A 57 9.40 8.41 23.52
N ALA A 58 9.58 7.81 24.70
CA ALA A 58 8.58 7.75 25.75
C ALA A 58 8.22 9.16 26.26
N PHE A 59 9.20 10.07 26.37
CA PHE A 59 8.95 11.46 26.74
C PHE A 59 8.12 12.20 25.68
N ILE A 60 8.46 12.05 24.40
CA ILE A 60 7.76 12.69 23.28
C ILE A 60 6.37 12.08 23.10
N GLU A 61 6.23 10.76 23.16
CA GLU A 61 4.94 10.06 23.19
C GLU A 61 4.07 10.63 24.32
N ARG A 62 4.62 10.70 25.54
CA ARG A 62 3.94 11.29 26.70
C ARG A 62 3.56 12.75 26.52
N TRP A 63 4.33 13.51 25.74
CA TRP A 63 4.09 14.94 25.51
C TRP A 63 3.10 15.19 24.36
N LEU A 64 3.20 14.46 23.24
CA LEU A 64 2.34 14.58 22.06
C LEU A 64 0.99 13.87 22.23
N LEU A 65 1.05 12.62 22.68
CA LEU A 65 -0.11 11.74 22.81
C LEU A 65 -0.67 11.73 24.23
N GLY A 66 0.07 12.28 25.21
CA GLY A 66 -0.19 12.14 26.64
C GLY A 66 0.46 10.87 27.21
N ALA A 67 0.76 10.81 28.51
CA ALA A 67 1.11 9.54 29.14
C ALA A 67 -0.08 8.57 28.98
N PRO A 68 0.12 7.26 28.76
CA PRO A 68 -0.95 6.31 28.99
C PRO A 68 -1.37 6.44 30.46
N ILE A 69 -2.63 6.81 30.67
CA ILE A 69 -3.14 7.23 31.96
C ILE A 69 -3.35 6.03 32.92
N THR A 70 -3.24 4.80 32.43
CA THR A 70 -3.29 3.54 33.17
C THR A 70 -2.36 2.48 32.56
N ALA A 71 -1.82 1.59 33.41
CA ALA A 71 -1.11 0.39 32.96
C ALA A 71 -2.13 -0.65 32.47
N VAL A 72 -1.85 -1.28 31.33
CA VAL A 72 -2.74 -2.29 30.74
C VAL A 72 -2.55 -3.62 31.49
N ALA A 73 -3.58 -4.06 32.22
CA ALA A 73 -3.62 -5.42 32.74
C ALA A 73 -3.75 -6.40 31.55
N HIS A 74 -2.78 -7.31 31.42
CA HIS A 74 -2.70 -8.27 30.31
C HIS A 74 -3.71 -9.40 30.51
N GLU A 75 -4.83 -9.36 29.79
CA GLU A 75 -5.70 -10.53 29.58
C GLU A 75 -5.90 -10.83 28.09
N THR A 76 -4.95 -10.45 27.23
CA THR A 76 -4.94 -10.86 25.83
C THR A 76 -4.25 -12.23 25.73
N PRO A 77 -4.87 -13.25 25.10
CA PRO A 77 -4.22 -14.55 24.91
C PRO A 77 -2.92 -14.37 24.13
N ALA A 78 -1.85 -15.00 24.60
CA ALA A 78 -0.52 -14.88 24.00
C ALA A 78 -0.56 -15.36 22.55
N ARG A 79 -0.09 -14.52 21.62
CA ARG A 79 0.07 -14.92 20.21
C ARG A 79 1.10 -16.05 20.09
N PRO A 80 0.99 -16.92 19.06
CA PRO A 80 2.05 -17.87 18.74
C PRO A 80 3.40 -17.14 18.59
N PRO A 81 4.54 -17.75 18.98
CA PRO A 81 5.85 -17.10 18.89
C PRO A 81 6.21 -16.55 17.51
N LEU A 82 5.76 -17.21 16.43
CA LEU A 82 5.99 -16.78 15.05
C LEU A 82 5.23 -15.49 14.66
N ASP A 83 4.15 -15.17 15.36
CA ASP A 83 3.29 -14.01 15.09
C ASP A 83 3.53 -12.84 16.07
N ARG A 84 4.53 -12.99 16.96
CA ARG A 84 4.93 -11.97 17.94
C ARG A 84 5.84 -10.94 17.29
N THR A 85 5.61 -9.66 17.60
CA THR A 85 6.57 -8.60 17.33
C THR A 85 7.73 -8.65 18.34
N LEU A 86 8.83 -7.93 18.07
CA LEU A 86 9.94 -7.82 19.04
C LEU A 86 9.45 -7.32 20.42
N LEU A 87 8.50 -6.37 20.44
CA LEU A 87 7.91 -5.87 21.68
C LEU A 87 7.07 -6.94 22.39
N ASP A 88 6.37 -7.80 21.64
CA ASP A 88 5.62 -8.93 22.21
C ASP A 88 6.55 -10.00 22.80
N HIS A 89 7.73 -10.22 22.19
CA HIS A 89 8.73 -11.12 22.79
C HIS A 89 9.33 -10.54 24.07
N LEU A 90 9.57 -9.21 24.13
CA LEU A 90 10.06 -8.54 25.34
C LEU A 90 9.00 -8.52 26.45
N SER A 91 7.73 -8.27 26.13
CA SER A 91 6.65 -8.29 27.11
C SER A 91 6.42 -9.68 27.69
N ALA A 92 6.57 -10.75 26.88
CA ALA A 92 6.48 -12.14 27.34
C ALA A 92 7.51 -12.51 28.41
N VAL A 93 8.63 -11.78 28.48
CA VAL A 93 9.67 -11.92 29.52
C VAL A 93 9.64 -10.80 30.57
N ASN A 94 8.52 -10.08 30.67
CA ASN A 94 8.27 -8.98 31.60
C ASN A 94 9.21 -7.77 31.44
N VAL A 95 9.71 -7.52 30.22
CA VAL A 95 10.46 -6.31 29.89
C VAL A 95 9.49 -5.25 29.34
N ASP A 96 9.28 -4.18 30.10
CA ASP A 96 8.46 -3.03 29.65
C ASP A 96 9.36 -2.06 28.87
N ALA A 97 9.07 -1.88 27.57
CA ALA A 97 9.84 -0.99 26.70
C ALA A 97 9.93 0.45 27.21
N ARG A 98 8.94 0.97 27.95
CA ARG A 98 8.97 2.35 28.47
C ARG A 98 9.83 2.49 29.72
N ARG A 99 9.99 1.42 30.49
CA ARG A 99 10.66 1.43 31.81
C ARG A 99 12.07 0.84 31.73
N ASP A 100 12.21 -0.23 30.98
CA ASP A 100 13.35 -1.13 31.05
C ASP A 100 14.29 -0.96 29.84
N LEU A 101 13.83 -0.37 28.73
CA LEU A 101 14.68 0.01 27.59
C LEU A 101 15.13 1.48 27.67
N ASP A 102 16.42 1.69 27.45
CA ASP A 102 17.04 3.01 27.37
C ASP A 102 17.27 3.43 25.91
N SER A 103 17.77 2.52 25.07
CA SER A 103 18.12 2.80 23.67
C SER A 103 18.05 1.54 22.82
N VAL A 104 17.74 1.70 21.53
CA VAL A 104 17.85 0.63 20.53
C VAL A 104 18.84 1.07 19.47
N LEU A 105 19.87 0.28 19.25
CA LEU A 105 20.92 0.54 18.27
C LEU A 105 20.87 -0.53 17.19
N TYR A 106 21.04 -0.12 15.94
CA TYR A 106 21.09 -1.00 14.77
C TYR A 106 22.32 -0.65 13.94
N ALA A 107 23.10 -1.67 13.57
CA ALA A 107 24.25 -1.51 12.69
C ALA A 107 24.09 -2.40 11.45
N LEU A 108 24.51 -1.87 10.31
CA LEU A 108 24.60 -2.58 9.03
C LEU A 108 26.06 -2.58 8.59
N TYR A 109 26.58 -3.78 8.31
CA TYR A 109 27.96 -4.01 7.92
C TYR A 109 28.04 -4.48 6.48
N ARG A 110 29.08 -4.01 5.78
CA ARG A 110 29.41 -4.43 4.42
C ARG A 110 30.11 -5.78 4.46
N THR A 111 29.80 -6.64 3.49
CA THR A 111 30.60 -7.85 3.21
C THR A 111 31.28 -7.74 1.85
N ASP A 112 32.25 -8.63 1.58
CA ASP A 112 32.89 -8.74 0.27
C ASP A 112 31.93 -9.29 -0.83
N GLY A 113 30.71 -9.69 -0.45
CA GLY A 113 29.65 -10.20 -1.33
C GLY A 113 28.42 -9.29 -1.43
N VAL A 114 27.31 -9.83 -1.93
CA VAL A 114 26.02 -9.11 -2.07
C VAL A 114 25.22 -9.06 -0.75
N ASP A 115 25.60 -9.90 0.22
CA ASP A 115 24.88 -10.02 1.48
C ASP A 115 25.28 -8.92 2.46
N LEU A 116 24.27 -8.33 3.11
CA LEU A 116 24.47 -7.37 4.19
C LEU A 116 24.40 -8.09 5.54
N ARG A 117 25.29 -7.72 6.44
CA ARG A 117 25.31 -8.21 7.82
C ARG A 117 24.73 -7.15 8.76
N HIS A 118 24.10 -7.57 9.85
CA HIS A 118 23.47 -6.64 10.77
C HIS A 118 23.53 -7.07 12.22
N ALA A 119 23.48 -6.08 13.10
CA ALA A 119 23.36 -6.27 14.54
C ALA A 119 22.36 -5.28 15.12
N VAL A 120 21.48 -5.76 15.99
CA VAL A 120 20.59 -4.97 16.84
C VAL A 120 21.08 -5.12 18.27
N VAL A 121 21.23 -4.01 18.99
CA VAL A 121 21.51 -4.03 20.42
C VAL A 121 20.45 -3.23 21.16
N LEU A 122 19.74 -3.90 22.05
CA LEU A 122 18.80 -3.28 22.98
C LEU A 122 19.58 -2.95 24.25
N VAL A 123 19.62 -1.68 24.65
CA VAL A 123 20.29 -1.22 25.87
C VAL A 123 19.24 -0.92 26.92
N GLY A 124 19.44 -1.43 28.13
CA GLY A 124 18.42 -1.31 29.18
C GLY A 124 18.76 -2.08 30.44
N ARG A 125 17.72 -2.50 31.16
CA ARG A 125 17.79 -3.29 32.40
C ARG A 125 17.02 -4.58 32.21
N PHE A 126 17.74 -5.69 32.16
CA PHE A 126 17.15 -6.98 31.79
C PHE A 126 17.38 -8.07 32.83
N ASN A 127 16.44 -9.00 32.89
CA ASN A 127 16.60 -10.25 33.62
C ASN A 127 17.15 -11.32 32.67
N GLN A 128 18.46 -11.52 32.71
CA GLN A 128 19.19 -12.44 31.83
C GLN A 128 18.59 -13.85 31.85
N SER A 129 18.38 -14.45 33.03
CA SER A 129 17.91 -15.84 33.12
C SER A 129 16.49 -16.00 32.56
N ALA A 130 15.62 -15.00 32.74
CA ALA A 130 14.25 -15.06 32.19
C ALA A 130 14.26 -15.02 30.66
N ILE A 131 15.18 -14.27 30.06
CA ILE A 131 15.33 -14.19 28.60
C ILE A 131 15.94 -15.48 28.06
N GLU A 132 17.01 -16.00 28.67
CA GLU A 132 17.65 -17.25 28.25
C GLU A 132 16.66 -18.43 28.29
N ASP A 133 15.90 -18.56 29.39
CA ASP A 133 14.86 -19.58 29.53
C ASP A 133 13.76 -19.46 28.45
N TYR A 134 13.43 -18.23 28.05
CA TYR A 134 12.44 -17.98 27.00
C TYR A 134 12.95 -18.35 25.62
N LEU A 135 14.20 -17.96 25.29
CA LEU A 135 14.85 -18.31 24.02
C LEU A 135 14.92 -19.83 23.83
N ALA A 136 15.27 -20.56 24.89
CA ALA A 136 15.35 -22.02 24.85
C ALA A 136 13.97 -22.70 24.74
N ARG A 137 12.97 -22.25 25.52
CA ARG A 137 11.66 -22.91 25.59
C ARG A 137 10.71 -22.56 24.45
N GLU A 138 10.59 -21.28 24.11
CA GLU A 138 9.57 -20.76 23.20
C GLU A 138 10.10 -20.56 21.78
N LEU A 139 11.39 -20.24 21.63
CA LEU A 139 12.03 -20.03 20.34
C LEU A 139 12.95 -21.18 19.91
N HIS A 140 13.04 -22.22 20.75
CA HIS A 140 13.86 -23.42 20.52
C HIS A 140 15.31 -23.10 20.13
N GLY A 141 15.87 -22.04 20.72
CA GLY A 141 17.23 -21.59 20.43
C GLY A 141 18.27 -22.62 20.86
N VAL A 142 19.26 -22.87 19.99
CA VAL A 142 20.38 -23.79 20.28
C VAL A 142 21.42 -23.04 21.11
N PRO A 143 21.85 -23.54 22.29
CA PRO A 143 22.78 -22.82 23.15
C PRO A 143 24.24 -22.93 22.66
N HIS A 144 24.96 -21.80 22.69
CA HIS A 144 26.38 -21.66 22.37
C HIS A 144 27.10 -20.89 23.48
N GLN A 145 28.39 -21.18 23.67
CA GLN A 145 29.26 -20.44 24.59
C GLN A 145 30.19 -19.55 23.78
N ASP A 146 29.89 -18.25 23.74
CA ASP A 146 30.64 -17.26 22.95
C ASP A 146 31.16 -16.14 23.87
N GLY A 147 32.45 -15.84 23.81
CA GLY A 147 33.03 -14.73 24.58
C GLY A 147 32.82 -14.82 26.11
N GLY A 148 32.66 -16.04 26.66
CA GLY A 148 32.39 -16.26 28.08
C GLY A 148 30.93 -16.03 28.50
N ARG A 149 30.00 -15.93 27.54
CA ARG A 149 28.57 -15.71 27.76
C ARG A 149 27.76 -16.79 27.01
N LEU A 150 26.55 -17.05 27.50
CA LEU A 150 25.61 -17.95 26.85
C LEU A 150 24.87 -17.19 25.73
N SER A 151 24.99 -17.69 24.51
CA SER A 151 24.25 -17.22 23.33
C SER A 151 23.26 -18.29 22.88
N HIS A 152 22.20 -17.90 22.19
CA HIS A 152 21.26 -18.82 21.55
C HIS A 152 21.19 -18.56 20.05
N GLU A 153 21.39 -19.59 19.23
CA GLU A 153 21.18 -19.56 17.79
C GLU A 153 19.71 -19.86 17.48
N ILE A 154 19.06 -18.97 16.73
CA ILE A 154 17.65 -19.06 16.35
C ILE A 154 17.56 -19.07 14.83
N ALA A 155 16.90 -20.09 14.28
CA ALA A 155 16.62 -20.15 12.86
C ALA A 155 15.48 -19.19 12.49
N MET A 156 15.72 -18.28 11.56
CA MET A 156 14.71 -17.35 11.09
C MET A 156 14.05 -17.87 9.81
N ILE A 157 12.74 -17.72 9.75
CA ILE A 157 11.94 -17.95 8.55
C ILE A 157 11.48 -16.59 8.06
N SER A 158 11.69 -16.31 6.78
CA SER A 158 11.21 -15.08 6.17
C SER A 158 9.68 -15.05 6.25
N PRO A 159 9.08 -13.98 6.83
CA PRO A 159 7.63 -13.90 7.02
C PRO A 159 6.88 -13.73 5.70
N THR A 160 7.57 -13.37 4.62
CA THR A 160 6.95 -13.12 3.31
C THR A 160 6.91 -14.34 2.41
N ASP A 161 7.98 -15.12 2.36
CA ASP A 161 8.13 -16.23 1.39
C ASP A 161 8.45 -17.58 2.05
N CYS A 162 8.42 -17.66 3.39
CA CYS A 162 8.62 -18.90 4.14
C CYS A 162 9.98 -19.58 3.99
N ARG A 163 10.95 -18.91 3.35
CA ARG A 163 12.27 -19.49 3.17
C ARG A 163 13.13 -19.27 4.42
N PRO A 164 14.06 -20.19 4.73
CA PRO A 164 15.08 -19.92 5.74
C PRO A 164 15.77 -18.59 5.42
N ALA A 165 15.65 -17.62 6.33
CA ALA A 165 16.21 -16.28 6.20
C ALA A 165 17.61 -16.17 6.85
N GLY A 166 18.19 -17.31 7.23
CA GLY A 166 19.43 -17.41 7.98
C GLY A 166 19.19 -17.70 9.46
N ALA A 167 20.27 -17.72 10.23
CA ALA A 167 20.24 -17.84 11.68
C ALA A 167 20.60 -16.51 12.33
N TRP A 168 20.10 -16.28 13.54
CA TRP A 168 20.45 -15.14 14.38
C TRP A 168 20.98 -15.64 15.71
N MET A 169 22.01 -14.98 16.21
CA MET A 169 22.58 -15.20 17.53
C MET A 169 22.02 -14.16 18.50
N VAL A 170 21.47 -14.63 19.61
CA VAL A 170 20.94 -13.79 20.69
C VAL A 170 21.73 -14.01 21.97
N THR A 171 22.33 -12.94 22.52
CA THR A 171 22.97 -12.95 23.84
C THR A 171 22.31 -11.92 24.74
N ALA A 172 21.85 -12.37 25.91
CA ALA A 172 21.29 -11.51 26.93
C ALA A 172 22.33 -11.21 28.02
N ASP A 173 22.42 -9.95 28.43
CA ASP A 173 23.14 -9.48 29.61
C ASP A 173 22.16 -8.67 30.48
N ARG A 174 22.56 -8.32 31.70
CA ARG A 174 21.79 -7.43 32.56
C ARG A 174 21.61 -6.02 31.97
N SER A 175 22.53 -5.59 31.11
CA SER A 175 22.61 -4.23 30.57
C SER A 175 22.29 -4.11 29.07
N PHE A 176 22.37 -5.21 28.32
CA PHE A 176 22.09 -5.23 26.88
C PHE A 176 21.51 -6.58 26.41
N ILE A 177 20.83 -6.56 25.27
CA ILE A 177 20.51 -7.77 24.49
C ILE A 177 21.11 -7.55 23.09
N LEU A 178 22.01 -8.42 22.68
CA LEU A 178 22.58 -8.44 21.33
C LEU A 178 21.81 -9.45 20.47
N ILE A 179 21.32 -9.02 19.31
CA ILE A 179 20.65 -9.85 18.32
C ILE A 179 21.32 -9.58 16.98
N ALA A 180 22.09 -10.53 16.45
CA ALA A 180 22.90 -10.32 15.25
C ALA A 180 23.04 -11.60 14.42
N ASP A 181 23.41 -11.48 13.14
CA ASP A 181 23.85 -12.66 12.40
C ASP A 181 25.11 -13.28 13.04
N PRO A 182 25.37 -14.59 12.89
CA PRO A 182 26.47 -15.27 13.56
C PRO A 182 27.85 -14.62 13.36
N ALA A 183 28.12 -14.07 12.17
CA ALA A 183 29.40 -13.44 11.89
C ALA A 183 29.54 -12.07 12.55
N SER A 184 28.48 -11.23 12.50
CA SER A 184 28.44 -9.96 13.24
C SER A 184 28.50 -10.17 14.75
N HIS A 185 27.80 -11.18 15.25
CA HIS A 185 27.77 -11.53 16.67
C HIS A 185 29.17 -11.86 17.20
N ALA A 186 29.92 -12.69 16.47
CA ALA A 186 31.30 -13.05 16.81
C ALA A 186 32.26 -11.85 16.89
N VAL A 187 31.96 -10.75 16.18
CA VAL A 187 32.77 -9.51 16.20
C VAL A 187 32.29 -8.54 17.29
N VAL A 188 30.97 -8.36 17.43
CA VAL A 188 30.37 -7.37 18.32
C VAL A 188 30.39 -7.83 19.78
N LEU A 189 30.11 -9.11 20.06
CA LEU A 189 30.01 -9.60 21.43
C LEU A 189 31.32 -9.44 22.23
N PRO A 190 32.50 -9.78 21.71
CA PRO A 190 33.77 -9.56 22.44
C PRO A 190 34.04 -8.07 22.70
N ARG A 191 33.64 -7.18 21.77
CA ARG A 191 33.77 -5.72 21.92
C ARG A 191 32.82 -5.14 22.97
N LEU A 192 31.65 -5.76 23.17
CA LEU A 192 30.75 -5.44 24.27
C LEU A 192 31.27 -5.95 25.62
N ALA A 193 32.02 -7.08 25.61
CA ALA A 193 32.56 -7.70 26.81
C ALA A 193 33.92 -7.12 27.28
N GLY A 194 34.68 -6.48 26.39
CA GLY A 194 35.99 -5.87 26.69
C GLY A 194 36.01 -4.34 26.59
N GLN A 195 36.83 -3.67 27.41
CA GLN A 195 37.17 -2.24 27.24
C GLN A 195 38.14 -2.06 26.06
N THR A 196 37.75 -2.46 24.86
CA THR A 196 38.49 -2.06 23.65
C THR A 196 37.98 -0.72 23.19
N SER A 197 38.89 0.24 23.02
CA SER A 197 38.64 1.47 22.27
C SER A 197 38.30 1.08 20.84
N GLY A 198 37.01 0.91 20.54
CA GLY A 198 36.53 1.12 19.16
C GLY A 198 37.03 2.48 18.69
N GLU A 199 37.13 2.69 17.37
CA GLU A 199 37.47 3.99 16.81
C GLU A 199 36.33 4.98 17.11
N ALA A 200 36.27 5.43 18.36
CA ALA A 200 35.28 6.36 18.88
C ALA A 200 35.29 7.66 18.07
N ASP A 201 36.43 7.97 17.43
CA ASP A 201 36.62 9.09 16.54
C ASP A 201 35.82 8.96 15.22
N GLN A 202 35.66 7.75 14.65
CA GLN A 202 34.88 7.56 13.42
C GLN A 202 33.39 7.89 13.60
N ILE A 203 32.86 7.61 14.79
CA ILE A 203 31.46 7.87 15.13
C ILE A 203 31.26 9.09 16.02
N ALA A 204 32.33 9.78 16.45
CA ALA A 204 32.25 10.95 17.34
C ALA A 204 31.33 12.04 16.76
N TRP A 205 31.37 12.22 15.44
CA TRP A 205 30.46 13.10 14.71
C TRP A 205 29.00 12.67 14.86
N TRP A 206 28.67 11.40 14.55
CA TRP A 206 27.31 10.86 14.64
C TRP A 206 26.82 10.91 16.08
N ARG A 207 27.64 10.47 17.04
CA ARG A 207 27.34 10.41 18.47
C ARG A 207 26.92 11.78 19.03
N SER A 208 27.64 12.83 18.68
CA SER A 208 27.31 14.19 19.13
C SER A 208 25.92 14.66 18.68
N LEU A 209 25.45 14.18 17.53
CA LEU A 209 24.14 14.50 16.95
C LEU A 209 23.06 13.53 17.46
N ALA A 210 23.37 12.23 17.48
CA ALA A 210 22.49 11.15 17.91
C ALA A 210 22.00 11.32 19.35
N HIS A 211 22.84 11.90 20.21
CA HIS A 211 22.49 12.16 21.61
C HIS A 211 21.52 13.33 21.80
N THR A 212 21.20 14.04 20.71
CA THR A 212 20.26 15.17 20.70
C THR A 212 18.95 14.86 19.98
N ASP A 213 18.91 13.80 19.16
CA ASP A 213 17.75 13.39 18.38
C ASP A 213 17.12 12.13 18.95
N LEU A 214 15.80 12.01 18.74
CA LEU A 214 15.01 10.85 19.10
C LEU A 214 15.40 9.62 18.27
N VAL A 215 15.47 9.81 16.95
CA VAL A 215 15.98 8.82 16.00
C VAL A 215 17.16 9.42 15.29
N SER A 216 18.23 8.66 15.20
CA SER A 216 19.46 9.04 14.52
C SER A 216 19.86 7.94 13.55
N VAL A 217 20.32 8.31 12.37
CA VAL A 217 20.86 7.39 11.37
C VAL A 217 22.09 8.04 10.78
N GLY A 218 23.25 7.40 10.96
CA GLY A 218 24.50 7.74 10.30
C GLY A 218 24.74 6.81 9.13
N LEU A 219 25.19 7.38 8.01
CA LEU A 219 25.62 6.67 6.82
C LEU A 219 27.09 6.99 6.53
N TRP A 220 27.89 5.95 6.31
CA TRP A 220 29.30 6.01 5.93
C TRP A 220 29.49 5.42 4.53
N GLY A 221 30.48 5.91 3.78
CA GLY A 221 30.87 5.31 2.49
C GLY A 221 29.87 5.54 1.34
N LEU A 222 29.26 6.72 1.25
CA LEU A 222 28.22 7.07 0.26
C LEU A 222 28.61 6.86 -1.22
N LYS A 223 29.91 6.92 -1.55
CA LYS A 223 30.40 6.75 -2.92
C LYS A 223 30.19 5.33 -3.49
N ASP A 224 29.97 4.35 -2.62
CA ASP A 224 29.75 2.94 -2.97
C ASP A 224 28.39 2.42 -2.45
N ALA A 225 27.45 3.31 -2.08
CA ALA A 225 26.16 2.93 -1.50
C ALA A 225 25.29 2.08 -2.45
N ASP A 226 25.50 2.19 -3.76
CA ASP A 226 24.85 1.40 -4.81
C ASP A 226 25.30 -0.07 -4.82
N LYS A 227 26.52 -0.36 -4.33
CA LYS A 227 27.06 -1.71 -4.19
C LYS A 227 26.52 -2.44 -2.96
N ALA A 228 26.11 -1.69 -1.92
CA ALA A 228 25.59 -2.25 -0.67
C ALA A 228 24.11 -2.65 -0.75
N VAL A 229 23.39 -2.29 -1.80
CA VAL A 229 21.93 -2.49 -1.85
C VAL A 229 21.58 -3.70 -2.73
N PRO A 230 20.96 -4.76 -2.20
CA PRO A 230 20.73 -6.00 -2.95
C PRO A 230 19.61 -5.89 -3.99
N ASN A 231 18.64 -4.98 -3.81
CA ASN A 231 17.42 -4.93 -4.62
C ASN A 231 17.53 -3.90 -5.77
N PRO A 232 17.25 -4.24 -7.05
CA PRO A 232 17.43 -3.34 -8.20
C PRO A 232 16.67 -2.00 -8.10
N PHE A 233 15.49 -2.00 -7.48
CA PHE A 233 14.69 -0.79 -7.26
C PHE A 233 15.38 0.18 -6.28
N GLN A 234 15.90 -0.38 -5.18
CA GLN A 234 16.64 0.38 -4.18
C GLN A 234 18.02 0.79 -4.69
N LYS A 235 18.66 0.02 -5.60
CA LYS A 235 19.88 0.43 -6.32
C LYS A 235 19.68 1.69 -7.14
N GLY A 236 18.54 1.84 -7.81
CA GLY A 236 18.22 3.07 -8.55
C GLY A 236 18.13 4.30 -7.65
N MET A 237 17.47 4.17 -6.50
CA MET A 237 17.40 5.23 -5.48
C MET A 237 18.76 5.49 -4.82
N ALA A 238 19.51 4.44 -4.47
CA ALA A 238 20.84 4.54 -3.88
C ALA A 238 21.85 5.13 -4.87
N HIS A 239 21.73 4.82 -6.16
CA HIS A 239 22.53 5.42 -7.21
C HIS A 239 22.18 6.90 -7.41
N ALA A 240 20.89 7.25 -7.43
CA ALA A 240 20.44 8.65 -7.48
C ALA A 240 20.92 9.43 -6.25
N LEU A 241 20.85 8.84 -5.05
CA LEU A 241 21.43 9.39 -3.83
C LEU A 241 22.95 9.53 -3.97
N SER A 242 23.68 8.52 -4.44
CA SER A 242 25.15 8.57 -4.60
C SER A 242 25.61 9.63 -5.61
N MET A 243 24.88 9.83 -6.71
CA MET A 243 25.14 10.90 -7.68
C MET A 243 24.82 12.27 -7.09
N GLU A 244 23.74 12.37 -6.31
CA GLU A 244 23.35 13.61 -5.66
C GLU A 244 24.24 13.96 -4.45
N THR A 245 24.81 12.97 -3.78
CA THR A 245 25.64 13.14 -2.58
C THR A 245 27.14 12.90 -2.80
N GLY A 246 27.59 12.78 -4.06
CA GLY A 246 28.99 12.55 -4.43
C GLY A 246 30.05 13.44 -3.75
N PRO A 247 29.80 14.74 -3.44
CA PRO A 247 30.75 15.57 -2.71
C PRO A 247 30.76 15.37 -1.19
N PHE A 248 29.89 14.52 -0.63
CA PHE A 248 29.75 14.27 0.81
C PHE A 248 30.33 12.90 1.19
N ALA A 249 31.04 12.85 2.32
CA ALA A 249 31.64 11.63 2.89
C ALA A 249 30.68 10.91 3.84
N HIS A 250 29.95 11.68 4.65
CA HIS A 250 29.05 11.17 5.68
C HIS A 250 27.71 11.90 5.63
N LEU A 251 26.65 11.18 6.00
CA LEU A 251 25.30 11.74 6.07
C LEU A 251 24.61 11.27 7.34
N TYR A 252 24.08 12.24 8.07
CA TYR A 252 23.32 12.01 9.28
C TYR A 252 21.88 12.47 9.06
N PHE A 253 20.95 11.59 9.39
CA PHE A 253 19.54 11.90 9.50
C PHE A 253 19.13 11.83 10.97
N GLY A 254 18.56 12.92 11.47
CA GLY A 254 18.07 13.04 12.82
C GLY A 254 16.61 13.45 12.83
N LEU A 255 15.77 12.72 13.56
CA LEU A 255 14.46 13.18 13.97
C LEU A 255 14.54 13.56 15.44
N GLY A 256 14.33 14.83 15.76
CA GLY A 256 14.35 15.37 17.11
C GLY A 256 13.18 16.29 17.39
N VAL A 257 13.13 16.81 18.62
CA VAL A 257 12.12 17.79 19.05
C VAL A 257 12.83 18.90 19.82
N VAL A 258 12.62 20.15 19.41
CA VAL A 258 12.97 21.32 20.23
C VAL A 258 11.92 21.41 21.33
N THR A 259 12.32 21.44 22.60
CA THR A 259 11.37 21.37 23.73
C THR A 259 10.66 22.69 24.03
N VAL A 260 11.27 23.84 23.67
CA VAL A 260 10.70 25.18 23.94
C VAL A 260 11.08 26.20 22.84
N PRO A 261 10.12 26.76 22.07
CA PRO A 261 8.76 26.25 21.91
C PRO A 261 8.81 24.86 21.27
N PRO A 262 7.83 23.99 21.57
CA PRO A 262 7.85 22.63 21.11
C PRO A 262 7.69 22.55 19.58
N LYS A 263 8.71 22.05 18.90
CA LYS A 263 8.71 21.86 17.45
C LYS A 263 9.37 20.54 17.09
N GLY A 264 8.71 19.74 16.24
CA GLY A 264 9.36 18.60 15.59
C GLY A 264 10.47 19.12 14.69
N ARG A 265 11.59 18.41 14.65
CA ARG A 265 12.75 18.83 13.88
C ARG A 265 13.33 17.63 13.15
N LEU A 266 13.33 17.70 11.83
CA LEU A 266 14.06 16.79 10.97
C LEU A 266 15.38 17.47 10.59
N ARG A 267 16.50 16.80 10.80
CA ARG A 267 17.84 17.29 10.45
C ARG A 267 18.47 16.33 9.47
N LEU A 268 18.94 16.88 8.35
CA LEU A 268 19.90 16.23 7.48
C LEU A 268 21.22 16.97 7.61
N VAL A 269 22.24 16.32 8.16
CA VAL A 269 23.59 16.88 8.26
C VAL A 269 24.47 16.17 7.26
N LEU A 270 25.09 16.96 6.40
CA LEU A 270 25.96 16.53 5.31
C LEU A 270 27.39 16.98 5.64
N ASP A 271 28.32 16.02 5.65
CA ASP A 271 29.74 16.27 5.87
C ASP A 271 30.50 16.10 4.55
N ALA A 272 31.12 17.17 4.08
CA ALA A 272 31.73 17.23 2.76
C ALA A 272 33.07 16.49 2.71
N ALA A 273 33.23 15.62 1.72
CA ALA A 273 34.53 15.12 1.28
C ALA A 273 35.32 16.23 0.56
N ASP A 274 34.61 17.12 -0.15
CA ASP A 274 35.14 18.32 -0.82
C ASP A 274 34.25 19.52 -0.47
N ALA A 275 34.78 20.41 0.37
CA ALA A 275 34.06 21.59 0.86
C ALA A 275 33.66 22.57 -0.26
N GLY A 276 34.44 22.68 -1.35
CA GLY A 276 34.15 23.58 -2.46
C GLY A 276 33.00 23.08 -3.32
N ALA A 277 33.03 21.80 -3.70
CA ALA A 277 31.97 21.16 -4.46
C ALA A 277 30.66 21.06 -3.67
N ALA A 278 30.74 20.77 -2.36
CA ALA A 278 29.58 20.76 -1.47
C ALA A 278 28.91 22.14 -1.35
N ALA A 279 29.70 23.21 -1.19
CA ALA A 279 29.18 24.57 -1.08
C ALA A 279 28.43 25.01 -2.36
N GLN A 280 28.97 24.69 -3.55
CA GLN A 280 28.29 24.98 -4.82
C GLN A 280 26.96 24.23 -4.95
N LYS A 281 26.93 22.95 -4.55
CA LYS A 281 25.73 22.12 -4.64
C LYS A 281 24.61 22.62 -3.71
N ILE A 282 24.98 23.03 -2.49
CA ILE A 282 24.03 23.56 -1.51
C ILE A 282 23.50 24.93 -1.91
N ALA A 283 24.35 25.79 -2.48
CA ALA A 283 23.91 27.06 -3.05
C ALA A 283 22.89 26.85 -4.18
N GLY A 284 23.11 25.85 -5.05
CA GLY A 284 22.15 25.47 -6.08
C GLY A 284 20.79 25.02 -5.52
N TRP A 285 20.80 24.21 -4.44
CA TRP A 285 19.56 23.80 -3.76
C TRP A 285 18.82 24.97 -3.12
N GLN A 286 19.54 25.89 -2.46
CA GLN A 286 18.96 27.10 -1.88
C GLN A 286 18.31 27.97 -2.94
N GLN A 287 18.97 28.14 -4.09
CA GLN A 287 18.43 28.90 -5.21
C GLN A 287 17.15 28.25 -5.75
N ALA A 288 17.15 26.94 -6.01
CA ALA A 288 15.98 26.22 -6.49
C ALA A 288 14.79 26.27 -5.51
N LEU A 289 15.07 26.17 -4.19
CA LEU A 289 14.05 26.32 -3.15
C LEU A 289 13.46 27.73 -3.12
N SER A 290 14.29 28.77 -3.28
CA SER A 290 13.84 30.17 -3.31
C SER A 290 12.98 30.48 -4.54
N GLU A 291 13.34 29.95 -5.71
CA GLU A 291 12.58 30.11 -6.96
C GLU A 291 11.24 29.37 -6.88
N SER A 292 11.23 28.16 -6.30
CA SER A 292 9.99 27.40 -6.06
C SER A 292 9.07 28.12 -5.08
N ARG A 293 9.60 28.64 -3.97
CA ARG A 293 8.85 29.44 -2.99
C ARG A 293 8.22 30.67 -3.65
N ALA A 294 8.98 31.41 -4.45
CA ALA A 294 8.48 32.59 -5.16
C ALA A 294 7.34 32.24 -6.14
N ARG A 295 7.43 31.09 -6.81
CA ARG A 295 6.38 30.59 -7.71
C ARG A 295 5.10 30.23 -6.95
N TRP A 296 5.22 29.52 -5.83
CA TRP A 296 4.07 29.12 -5.01
C TRP A 296 3.44 30.27 -4.23
N ALA A 297 4.21 31.30 -3.87
CA ALA A 297 3.68 32.47 -3.17
C ALA A 297 2.59 33.19 -3.98
N GLN A 298 2.63 33.09 -5.31
CA GLN A 298 1.66 33.71 -6.22
C GLN A 298 0.40 32.86 -6.43
N THR A 299 0.50 31.53 -6.34
CA THR A 299 -0.60 30.59 -6.68
C THR A 299 -1.22 29.90 -5.47
N ALA A 300 -0.44 29.60 -4.43
CA ALA A 300 -0.89 28.94 -3.21
C ALA A 300 -0.03 29.40 -2.00
N PRO A 301 -0.44 30.46 -1.28
CA PRO A 301 0.35 31.06 -0.21
C PRO A 301 0.64 30.10 0.95
N THR A 302 -0.27 29.16 1.23
CA THR A 302 -0.06 28.14 2.27
C THR A 302 1.04 27.15 1.91
N VAL A 303 1.20 26.83 0.61
CA VAL A 303 2.30 26.01 0.09
C VAL A 303 3.63 26.75 0.19
N ALA A 304 3.64 28.05 -0.11
CA ALA A 304 4.83 28.89 0.05
C ALA A 304 5.29 28.98 1.52
N ALA A 305 4.33 29.06 2.46
CA ALA A 305 4.60 29.04 3.90
C ALA A 305 5.19 27.70 4.39
N LEU A 306 5.03 26.59 3.65
CA LEU A 306 5.72 25.34 3.96
C LEU A 306 7.24 25.46 3.75
N TYR A 307 7.71 26.29 2.81
CA TYR A 307 9.14 26.50 2.59
C TYR A 307 9.81 27.27 3.74
N ASP A 308 9.06 28.03 4.54
CA ASP A 308 9.59 28.76 5.70
C ASP A 308 10.00 27.83 6.84
N SER A 309 9.61 26.55 6.78
CA SER A 309 10.04 25.51 7.72
C SER A 309 11.40 24.89 7.38
N LEU A 310 11.96 25.18 6.21
CA LEU A 310 13.28 24.71 5.77
C LEU A 310 14.36 25.74 6.10
N GLY A 311 15.24 25.40 7.03
CA GLY A 311 16.48 26.12 7.33
C GLY A 311 17.68 25.42 6.72
N VAL A 312 18.60 26.19 6.14
CA VAL A 312 19.91 25.68 5.70
C VAL A 312 20.99 26.47 6.41
N SER A 313 21.86 25.77 7.13
CA SER A 313 23.03 26.36 7.76
C SER A 313 24.28 25.62 7.32
N SER A 314 25.37 26.34 7.07
CA SER A 314 26.66 25.75 6.71
C SER A 314 27.75 26.28 7.64
N GLN A 315 28.59 25.38 8.15
CA GLN A 315 29.73 25.66 9.01
C GLN A 315 30.93 24.84 8.52
N GLY A 316 31.83 25.49 7.76
CA GLY A 316 32.99 24.83 7.16
C GLY A 316 32.59 23.75 6.15
N ALA A 317 33.13 22.54 6.30
CA ALA A 317 32.79 21.37 5.48
C ALA A 317 31.41 20.76 5.80
N ARG A 318 30.69 21.30 6.79
CA ARG A 318 29.42 20.75 7.26
C ARG A 318 28.26 21.62 6.84
N SER A 319 27.19 20.97 6.45
CA SER A 319 25.94 21.64 6.13
C SER A 319 24.76 20.90 6.72
N THR A 320 23.89 21.66 7.39
CA THR A 320 22.71 21.16 8.07
C THR A 320 21.48 21.72 7.37
N LEU A 321 20.69 20.83 6.78
CA LEU A 321 19.32 21.11 6.38
C LEU A 321 18.42 20.75 7.58
N GLU A 322 17.69 21.74 8.08
CA GLU A 322 16.78 21.59 9.20
C GLU A 322 15.36 21.85 8.71
N PHE A 323 14.47 20.89 8.88
CA PHE A 323 13.04 21.03 8.60
C PHE A 323 12.27 21.02 9.91
N THR A 324 11.57 22.11 10.19
CA THR A 324 10.91 22.33 11.48
C THR A 324 9.40 22.18 11.35
N VAL A 325 8.84 21.17 12.01
CA VAL A 325 7.40 20.93 12.10
C VAL A 325 6.83 21.60 13.35
N ASP A 326 6.02 22.63 13.17
CA ASP A 326 5.25 23.25 14.25
C ASP A 326 3.74 23.20 14.01
N ARG A 327 2.94 23.62 15.01
CA ARG A 327 1.47 23.63 14.92
C ARG A 327 0.97 24.50 13.76
N THR A 328 1.73 25.52 13.36
CA THR A 328 1.41 26.38 12.23
C THR A 328 1.62 25.65 10.92
N LEU A 329 2.72 24.89 10.79
CA LEU A 329 2.97 24.02 9.64
C LEU A 329 1.89 22.94 9.48
N ALA A 330 1.46 22.29 10.57
CA ALA A 330 0.40 21.27 10.53
C ALA A 330 -0.94 21.84 10.03
N LYS A 331 -1.31 23.06 10.49
CA LYS A 331 -2.48 23.79 9.99
C LYS A 331 -2.31 24.23 8.53
N ASN A 332 -1.11 24.68 8.15
CA ASN A 332 -0.80 25.09 6.77
C ASN A 332 -0.79 23.90 5.81
N LEU A 333 -0.45 22.68 6.25
CA LEU A 333 -0.52 21.46 5.45
C LEU A 333 -1.98 21.08 5.12
N GLN A 334 -2.89 21.20 6.09
CA GLN A 334 -4.34 21.06 5.85
C GLN A 334 -4.87 22.15 4.90
N GLY A 335 -4.43 23.40 5.10
CA GLY A 335 -4.75 24.52 4.22
C GLY A 335 -4.21 24.33 2.79
N ALA A 336 -2.99 23.81 2.64
CA ALA A 336 -2.33 23.56 1.37
C ALA A 336 -2.99 22.45 0.56
N ALA A 337 -3.46 21.38 1.22
CA ALA A 337 -4.25 20.33 0.56
C ALA A 337 -5.58 20.89 0.02
N ASN A 338 -6.27 21.70 0.81
CA ASN A 338 -7.52 22.36 0.41
C ASN A 338 -7.32 23.45 -0.65
N GLU A 339 -6.22 24.20 -0.61
CA GLU A 339 -5.85 25.20 -1.62
C GLU A 339 -5.37 24.55 -2.93
N LEU A 340 -4.66 23.42 -2.89
CA LEU A 340 -4.31 22.66 -4.09
C LEU A 340 -5.55 22.06 -4.75
N LEU A 341 -6.45 21.46 -3.97
CA LEU A 341 -7.74 20.97 -4.46
C LEU A 341 -8.58 22.14 -5.00
N GLY A 342 -8.60 23.27 -4.30
CA GLY A 342 -9.24 24.50 -4.75
C GLY A 342 -8.63 25.09 -6.02
N ALA A 343 -7.32 24.99 -6.25
CA ALA A 343 -6.66 25.47 -7.47
C ALA A 343 -6.88 24.53 -8.67
N ILE A 344 -7.07 23.23 -8.42
CA ILE A 344 -7.35 22.21 -9.43
C ILE A 344 -8.83 22.25 -9.87
N PHE A 345 -9.76 22.61 -8.96
CA PHE A 345 -11.20 22.67 -9.24
C PHE A 345 -11.77 24.12 -9.33
N GLY A 346 -10.95 25.15 -9.05
CA GLY A 346 -11.37 26.54 -8.84
C GLY A 346 -11.42 27.42 -10.09
N GLY A 347 -11.90 26.88 -11.22
CA GLY A 347 -12.46 27.71 -12.28
C GLY A 347 -13.78 28.39 -11.88
N LEU A 348 -14.31 28.12 -10.69
CA LEU A 348 -15.50 28.74 -10.12
C LEU A 348 -15.13 29.40 -8.81
N GLY A 349 -15.15 30.73 -8.81
CA GLY A 349 -14.65 31.57 -7.72
C GLY A 349 -15.24 31.23 -6.35
N VAL A 350 -14.37 30.84 -5.43
CA VAL A 350 -14.67 30.81 -4.00
C VAL A 350 -13.67 31.74 -3.30
N ARG A 351 -14.18 32.87 -2.81
CA ARG A 351 -13.42 33.77 -1.92
C ARG A 351 -13.21 33.07 -0.58
N ARG A 352 -12.00 33.21 -0.02
CA ARG A 352 -11.69 32.88 1.38
C ARG A 352 -12.70 33.55 2.32
N PRO A 353 -13.28 32.84 3.31
CA PRO A 353 -13.83 33.51 4.48
C PRO A 353 -12.67 34.01 5.35
N ALA A 354 -12.81 35.25 5.83
CA ALA A 354 -11.94 35.87 6.80
C ALA A 354 -12.12 35.26 8.20
N ALA A 355 -11.14 35.58 9.05
CA ALA A 355 -10.96 35.26 10.47
C ALA A 355 -12.21 34.86 11.30
N GLU A 356 -11.98 33.82 12.12
CA GLU A 356 -12.65 33.49 13.39
C GLU A 356 -14.01 34.17 13.63
N THR A 357 -15.05 33.65 12.97
CA THR A 357 -16.42 33.70 13.49
C THR A 357 -16.78 32.32 14.01
N ALA A 358 -17.58 32.27 15.08
CA ALA A 358 -18.01 31.05 15.75
C ALA A 358 -18.33 29.93 14.76
N ARG A 359 -17.65 28.78 14.91
CA ARG A 359 -17.86 27.58 14.08
C ARG A 359 -19.37 27.34 13.99
N ALA A 360 -19.95 27.43 12.79
CA ALA A 360 -21.35 27.15 12.60
C ALA A 360 -21.62 25.71 13.06
N GLU A 361 -22.55 25.55 13.99
CA GLU A 361 -22.91 24.24 14.51
C GLU A 361 -23.57 23.43 13.39
N HIS A 362 -23.05 22.25 13.12
CA HIS A 362 -23.59 21.30 12.15
C HIS A 362 -23.83 19.96 12.83
N LEU A 363 -25.08 19.51 12.81
CA LEU A 363 -25.48 18.25 13.43
C LEU A 363 -25.24 17.09 12.47
N ASP A 364 -24.90 15.93 13.03
CA ASP A 364 -24.87 14.69 12.27
C ASP A 364 -26.30 14.31 11.87
N THR A 365 -26.57 14.25 10.57
CA THR A 365 -27.90 13.98 10.01
C THR A 365 -28.23 12.48 9.98
N SER A 366 -27.27 11.59 10.23
CA SER A 366 -27.48 10.14 10.27
C SER A 366 -26.56 9.47 11.30
N PRO A 367 -26.74 9.76 12.60
CA PRO A 367 -25.87 9.24 13.65
C PRO A 367 -25.99 7.72 13.78
N LEU A 368 -24.87 7.04 14.01
CA LEU A 368 -24.87 5.58 14.27
C LEU A 368 -25.73 5.24 15.50
N VAL A 369 -26.65 4.29 15.35
CA VAL A 369 -27.54 3.85 16.43
C VAL A 369 -27.13 2.46 16.89
N PHE A 370 -26.95 2.31 18.21
CA PHE A 370 -26.65 1.03 18.85
C PHE A 370 -27.89 0.51 19.57
N GLN A 371 -28.16 -0.78 19.42
CA GLN A 371 -29.24 -1.46 20.12
C GLN A 371 -28.77 -1.85 21.52
N ALA A 372 -29.53 -1.44 22.54
CA ALA A 372 -29.20 -1.71 23.94
C ALA A 372 -29.11 -3.21 24.26
N THR A 373 -30.01 -4.00 23.66
CA THR A 373 -30.01 -5.46 23.77
C THR A 373 -30.25 -6.06 22.38
N THR A 374 -29.43 -7.02 22.00
CA THR A 374 -29.52 -7.80 20.78
C THR A 374 -29.23 -9.25 21.13
N SER A 375 -29.87 -10.18 20.43
CA SER A 375 -29.59 -11.61 20.57
C SER A 375 -29.16 -12.20 19.23
N THR A 376 -28.49 -13.34 19.28
CA THR A 376 -28.13 -14.09 18.07
C THR A 376 -29.38 -14.61 17.36
N SER A 377 -30.45 -14.94 18.10
CA SER A 377 -31.76 -15.34 17.56
C SER A 377 -32.50 -14.23 16.82
N THR A 378 -32.17 -12.96 17.08
CA THR A 378 -32.79 -11.82 16.38
C THR A 378 -32.08 -11.45 15.08
N LEU A 379 -30.93 -12.07 14.77
CA LEU A 379 -30.24 -11.85 13.51
C LEU A 379 -31.03 -12.50 12.38
N GLY A 380 -31.61 -11.66 11.52
CA GLY A 380 -32.30 -12.12 10.32
C GLY A 380 -31.35 -12.89 9.40
N ALA A 381 -31.89 -13.89 8.71
CA ALA A 381 -31.11 -14.60 7.70
C ALA A 381 -30.70 -13.65 6.56
N TYR A 382 -29.56 -13.93 5.92
CA TYR A 382 -29.20 -13.23 4.69
C TYR A 382 -30.31 -13.39 3.65
N ASP A 383 -30.71 -12.28 3.03
CA ASP A 383 -31.79 -12.25 2.05
C ASP A 383 -31.24 -11.90 0.66
N PRO A 384 -31.07 -12.91 -0.23
CA PRO A 384 -30.56 -12.72 -1.59
C PRO A 384 -31.58 -12.08 -2.54
N ALA A 385 -32.79 -11.74 -2.07
CA ALA A 385 -33.80 -11.03 -2.86
C ALA A 385 -33.76 -9.50 -2.67
N LYS A 386 -33.00 -9.00 -1.69
CA LYS A 386 -32.84 -7.56 -1.48
C LYS A 386 -32.07 -6.90 -2.63
N THR A 387 -32.40 -5.65 -2.91
CA THR A 387 -31.70 -4.85 -3.92
C THR A 387 -30.21 -4.75 -3.59
N PHE A 388 -29.35 -5.03 -4.57
CA PHE A 388 -27.89 -5.12 -4.45
C PHE A 388 -27.34 -6.31 -3.63
N ALA A 389 -28.19 -7.21 -3.14
CA ALA A 389 -27.71 -8.46 -2.55
C ALA A 389 -27.04 -9.34 -3.62
N GLU A 390 -25.90 -9.91 -3.27
CA GLU A 390 -25.19 -10.86 -4.11
C GLU A 390 -25.84 -12.26 -4.00
N ASP A 391 -25.81 -13.02 -5.10
CA ASP A 391 -26.29 -14.39 -5.12
C ASP A 391 -25.34 -15.30 -4.34
N VAL A 392 -25.89 -16.22 -3.54
CA VAL A 392 -25.12 -17.09 -2.63
C VAL A 392 -25.56 -18.54 -2.75
N ASP A 393 -24.66 -19.47 -2.40
CA ASP A 393 -24.91 -20.91 -2.47
C ASP A 393 -25.48 -21.46 -1.16
N GLN A 394 -25.08 -20.85 -0.04
CA GLN A 394 -25.50 -21.23 1.29
C GLN A 394 -25.79 -19.99 2.14
N ILE A 395 -26.78 -20.09 3.01
CA ILE A 395 -27.12 -19.05 3.99
C ILE A 395 -26.91 -19.65 5.38
N GLN A 396 -26.12 -18.97 6.22
CA GLN A 396 -25.83 -19.36 7.59
C GLN A 396 -26.06 -18.17 8.53
N GLY A 397 -27.28 -18.08 9.06
CA GLY A 397 -27.73 -16.89 9.80
C GLY A 397 -27.64 -15.64 8.92
N PRO A 398 -27.04 -14.53 9.39
CA PRO A 398 -26.98 -13.28 8.62
C PRO A 398 -25.98 -13.31 7.45
N PHE A 399 -25.24 -14.41 7.28
CA PHE A 399 -24.19 -14.54 6.28
C PHE A 399 -24.68 -15.36 5.09
N GLY A 400 -24.56 -14.80 3.90
CA GLY A 400 -24.61 -15.54 2.65
C GLY A 400 -23.19 -15.92 2.23
N LEU A 401 -22.99 -17.17 1.80
CA LEU A 401 -21.68 -17.71 1.43
C LEU A 401 -21.71 -18.30 0.03
N ARG A 402 -20.61 -18.17 -0.70
CA ARG A 402 -20.47 -18.77 -2.02
C ARG A 402 -19.02 -19.05 -2.39
N LEU A 403 -18.87 -19.94 -3.37
CA LEU A 403 -17.64 -20.05 -4.13
C LEU A 403 -17.57 -18.91 -5.14
N GLY A 404 -16.63 -17.99 -5.00
CA GLY A 404 -16.52 -16.81 -5.85
C GLY A 404 -15.72 -17.07 -7.14
N GLU A 405 -14.55 -17.69 -6.98
CA GLU A 405 -13.58 -17.89 -8.05
C GLU A 405 -12.69 -19.11 -7.75
N ILE A 406 -12.28 -19.82 -8.82
CA ILE A 406 -11.19 -20.78 -8.81
C ILE A 406 -10.15 -20.26 -9.79
N ARG A 407 -8.88 -20.19 -9.39
CA ARG A 407 -7.83 -19.62 -10.24
C ARG A 407 -6.47 -20.26 -10.01
N LEU A 408 -5.62 -20.18 -11.02
CA LEU A 408 -4.19 -20.43 -10.88
C LEU A 408 -3.55 -19.19 -10.26
N GLY A 409 -2.71 -19.40 -9.25
CA GLY A 409 -1.93 -18.35 -8.63
C GLY A 409 -1.04 -17.63 -9.65
N SER A 410 -0.71 -16.38 -9.35
CA SER A 410 0.11 -15.51 -10.20
C SER A 410 1.54 -16.01 -10.40
N SER A 411 1.99 -17.00 -9.62
CA SER A 411 3.26 -17.69 -9.80
C SER A 411 3.05 -19.21 -9.73
N PRO A 412 3.82 -20.02 -10.48
CA PRO A 412 3.60 -21.47 -10.59
C PRO A 412 3.68 -22.23 -9.25
N ASP A 413 4.43 -21.69 -8.29
CA ASP A 413 4.63 -22.22 -6.93
C ASP A 413 3.41 -22.00 -6.01
N VAL A 414 2.58 -21.01 -6.31
CA VAL A 414 1.32 -20.77 -5.58
C VAL A 414 0.31 -21.88 -5.88
N GLY A 415 0.30 -22.40 -7.12
CA GLY A 415 -0.56 -23.50 -7.53
C GLY A 415 -2.02 -23.06 -7.73
N LEU A 416 -2.96 -23.96 -7.41
CA LEU A 416 -4.40 -23.70 -7.53
C LEU A 416 -4.91 -22.97 -6.29
N GLU A 417 -5.71 -21.93 -6.49
CA GLU A 417 -6.39 -21.16 -5.45
C GLU A 417 -7.90 -21.26 -5.58
N VAL A 418 -8.57 -21.25 -4.43
CA VAL A 418 -10.03 -21.21 -4.30
C VAL A 418 -10.41 -19.98 -3.49
N VAL A 419 -11.35 -19.19 -4.01
CA VAL A 419 -11.81 -17.95 -3.37
C VAL A 419 -13.22 -18.16 -2.84
N VAL A 420 -13.37 -18.05 -1.52
CA VAL A 420 -14.65 -18.08 -0.82
C VAL A 420 -15.06 -16.66 -0.48
N GLU A 421 -16.30 -16.30 -0.81
CA GLU A 421 -16.87 -14.99 -0.49
C GLU A 421 -18.00 -15.14 0.52
N SER A 422 -18.08 -14.18 1.45
CA SER A 422 -19.20 -14.06 2.37
C SER A 422 -19.74 -12.64 2.39
N PHE A 423 -21.07 -12.54 2.44
CA PHE A 423 -21.82 -11.29 2.41
C PHE A 423 -22.74 -11.23 3.62
N ALA A 424 -22.85 -10.06 4.22
CA ALA A 424 -23.87 -9.77 5.22
C ALA A 424 -24.44 -8.37 5.02
N SER A 425 -25.72 -8.22 5.31
CA SER A 425 -26.30 -6.89 5.54
C SER A 425 -25.78 -6.33 6.86
N ALA A 426 -26.01 -5.05 7.12
CA ALA A 426 -25.70 -4.42 8.41
C ALA A 426 -26.14 -5.30 9.61
N ILE A 427 -25.16 -5.69 10.42
CA ILE A 427 -25.37 -6.47 11.65
C ILE A 427 -25.49 -5.47 12.81
N PRO A 428 -26.52 -5.58 13.67
CA PRO A 428 -26.65 -4.67 14.82
C PRO A 428 -25.39 -4.61 15.67
N ASN A 429 -25.00 -3.41 16.08
CA ASN A 429 -23.84 -3.12 16.92
C ASN A 429 -22.47 -3.50 16.33
N VAL A 430 -22.40 -3.86 15.05
CA VAL A 430 -21.16 -4.16 14.32
C VAL A 430 -20.93 -3.04 13.30
N THR A 431 -19.86 -2.27 13.50
CA THR A 431 -19.53 -1.11 12.67
C THR A 431 -18.61 -1.47 11.50
N GLU A 432 -18.53 -0.59 10.50
CA GLU A 432 -17.82 -0.79 9.23
C GLU A 432 -16.31 -1.07 9.37
N GLU A 433 -15.69 -0.62 10.47
CA GLU A 433 -14.25 -0.81 10.76
C GLU A 433 -13.97 -1.98 11.72
N SER A 434 -14.99 -2.78 12.07
CA SER A 434 -14.85 -3.74 13.16
C SER A 434 -14.31 -5.11 12.69
N ARG A 435 -13.21 -5.56 13.32
CA ARG A 435 -12.63 -6.92 13.19
C ARG A 435 -13.51 -8.03 13.81
N ARG A 436 -14.81 -7.75 14.00
CA ARG A 436 -15.74 -8.57 14.79
C ARG A 436 -16.37 -9.70 13.99
N ALA A 437 -16.44 -9.58 12.67
CA ALA A 437 -16.85 -10.65 11.77
C ALA A 437 -15.62 -11.12 10.97
N ARG A 438 -15.41 -12.44 10.93
CA ARG A 438 -14.23 -13.07 10.34
C ARG A 438 -14.63 -14.33 9.57
N LEU A 439 -14.12 -14.48 8.36
CA LEU A 439 -14.32 -15.64 7.50
C LEU A 439 -13.10 -16.57 7.57
N PHE A 440 -13.34 -17.82 7.94
CA PHE A 440 -12.35 -18.89 7.97
C PHE A 440 -12.72 -19.97 6.94
N VAL A 441 -11.70 -20.57 6.33
CA VAL A 441 -11.82 -21.75 5.48
C VAL A 441 -10.97 -22.84 6.14
N ASP A 442 -11.62 -23.89 6.62
CA ASP A 442 -10.99 -24.91 7.45
C ASP A 442 -10.49 -26.10 6.64
N SER A 443 -11.15 -26.42 5.52
CA SER A 443 -10.89 -27.63 4.74
C SER A 443 -11.35 -27.48 3.28
N VAL A 444 -10.57 -28.05 2.36
CA VAL A 444 -10.94 -28.20 0.95
C VAL A 444 -10.70 -29.65 0.56
N LYS A 445 -11.75 -30.40 0.23
CA LYS A 445 -11.63 -31.83 -0.07
C LYS A 445 -11.86 -32.15 -1.54
N SER A 446 -11.13 -33.17 -1.99
CA SER A 446 -11.36 -33.82 -3.27
C SER A 446 -12.59 -34.73 -3.26
N SER A 447 -13.02 -35.18 -4.43
CA SER A 447 -14.08 -36.19 -4.60
C SER A 447 -13.74 -37.55 -3.98
N GLY A 448 -12.45 -37.86 -3.80
CA GLY A 448 -11.96 -39.03 -3.06
C GLY A 448 -11.86 -38.80 -1.54
N GLY A 449 -12.24 -37.63 -1.04
CA GLY A 449 -12.19 -37.27 0.38
C GLY A 449 -10.81 -36.81 0.90
N GLN A 450 -9.82 -36.66 0.02
CA GLN A 450 -8.48 -36.20 0.38
C GLN A 450 -8.50 -34.70 0.71
N GLU A 451 -7.80 -34.29 1.77
CA GLU A 451 -7.56 -32.88 2.10
C GLU A 451 -6.60 -32.25 1.09
N LEU A 452 -7.02 -31.12 0.52
CA LEU A 452 -6.30 -30.37 -0.51
C LEU A 452 -5.85 -28.99 -0.01
N LEU A 453 -6.35 -28.51 1.13
CA LEU A 453 -5.89 -27.24 1.70
C LEU A 453 -4.40 -27.34 2.05
N ARG A 454 -3.59 -26.40 1.54
CA ARG A 454 -2.15 -26.40 1.79
C ARG A 454 -1.87 -25.97 3.24
N PRO A 455 -1.10 -26.72 4.04
CA PRO A 455 -0.65 -26.25 5.34
C PRO A 455 0.40 -25.15 5.14
N GLU A 456 0.20 -24.00 5.78
CA GLU A 456 1.09 -22.85 5.69
C GLU A 456 1.45 -22.40 7.10
N ALA A 457 2.71 -22.59 7.50
CA ALA A 457 3.20 -22.17 8.82
C ALA A 457 3.68 -20.71 8.85
N CYS A 458 3.71 -20.04 7.69
CA CYS A 458 4.29 -18.72 7.49
C CYS A 458 3.77 -18.13 6.16
N GLY A 459 4.17 -16.90 5.83
CA GLY A 459 3.77 -16.22 4.59
C GLY A 459 2.64 -15.22 4.81
N ARG A 460 2.37 -14.37 3.82
CA ARG A 460 1.23 -13.43 3.86
C ARG A 460 -0.06 -14.13 3.45
N GLU A 461 -1.17 -13.73 4.07
CA GLU A 461 -2.52 -14.24 3.77
C GLU A 461 -2.58 -15.77 3.89
N ARG A 462 -2.01 -16.30 4.98
CA ARG A 462 -1.91 -17.74 5.20
C ARG A 462 -3.29 -18.37 5.20
N ASN A 463 -3.40 -19.62 4.78
CA ASN A 463 -4.67 -20.34 4.78
C ASN A 463 -5.38 -20.34 6.15
N ASP A 464 -4.65 -20.39 7.27
CA ASP A 464 -5.17 -20.38 8.65
C ASP A 464 -5.62 -18.99 9.15
N GLU A 465 -5.20 -17.92 8.49
CA GLU A 465 -5.58 -16.56 8.87
C GLU A 465 -7.01 -16.21 8.39
N PRO A 466 -7.83 -15.55 9.22
CA PRO A 466 -9.15 -15.13 8.79
C PRO A 466 -9.11 -13.97 7.81
N SER A 467 -10.09 -13.92 6.91
CA SER A 467 -10.42 -12.68 6.18
C SER A 467 -11.41 -11.85 6.98
N SER A 468 -11.20 -10.53 7.04
CA SER A 468 -12.10 -9.61 7.75
C SER A 468 -13.17 -9.06 6.82
N PHE A 469 -14.35 -8.79 7.35
CA PHE A 469 -15.41 -8.12 6.60
C PHE A 469 -15.09 -6.64 6.43
N THR A 470 -15.23 -6.15 5.21
CA THR A 470 -15.03 -4.74 4.84
C THR A 470 -16.30 -4.18 4.21
N SER A 471 -16.58 -2.90 4.45
CA SER A 471 -17.68 -2.19 3.78
C SER A 471 -17.36 -2.00 2.30
N SER A 472 -18.24 -2.45 1.40
CA SER A 472 -18.08 -2.30 -0.05
C SER A 472 -18.99 -1.18 -0.60
N VAL A 473 -20.20 -1.06 -0.06
CA VAL A 473 -21.21 -0.03 -0.37
C VAL A 473 -22.04 0.17 0.91
N SER A 474 -22.49 1.40 1.20
CA SER A 474 -23.23 1.72 2.43
C SER A 474 -24.34 0.68 2.70
N GLN A 475 -24.25 0.03 3.86
CA GLN A 475 -25.13 -1.05 4.40
C GLN A 475 -24.76 -2.51 4.10
N TRP A 476 -23.76 -2.82 3.26
CA TRP A 476 -23.33 -4.19 2.99
C TRP A 476 -21.86 -4.41 3.30
N VAL A 477 -21.57 -5.52 3.97
CA VAL A 477 -20.20 -5.95 4.28
C VAL A 477 -19.87 -7.23 3.53
N GLN A 478 -18.65 -7.29 3.03
CA GLN A 478 -18.12 -8.44 2.29
C GLN A 478 -16.78 -8.87 2.87
N ALA A 479 -16.57 -10.19 2.98
CA ALA A 479 -15.27 -10.80 3.17
C ALA A 479 -14.95 -11.70 1.97
N SER A 480 -13.69 -11.70 1.55
CA SER A 480 -13.18 -12.61 0.53
C SER A 480 -11.93 -13.29 1.05
N LYS A 481 -11.92 -14.63 1.04
CA LYS A 481 -10.79 -15.45 1.48
C LYS A 481 -10.34 -16.31 0.32
N ALA A 482 -9.15 -16.00 -0.20
CA ALA A 482 -8.42 -16.91 -1.08
C ALA A 482 -7.67 -17.94 -0.23
N VAL A 483 -7.80 -19.21 -0.58
CA VAL A 483 -7.00 -20.30 -0.02
C VAL A 483 -6.23 -21.02 -1.11
N ARG A 484 -5.01 -21.45 -0.78
CA ARG A 484 -4.08 -22.11 -1.68
C ARG A 484 -4.13 -23.62 -1.44
N LEU A 485 -4.13 -24.40 -2.52
CA LEU A 485 -4.19 -25.84 -2.45
C LEU A 485 -2.80 -26.48 -2.57
N ILE A 486 -2.70 -27.76 -2.20
CA ILE A 486 -1.49 -28.54 -2.38
C ILE A 486 -1.05 -28.55 -3.85
N ALA A 487 0.26 -28.68 -4.07
CA ALA A 487 0.81 -28.75 -5.42
C ALA A 487 0.20 -29.93 -6.22
N GLY A 488 -0.18 -29.67 -7.46
CA GLY A 488 -0.81 -30.68 -8.33
C GLY A 488 -2.29 -30.96 -8.06
N ALA A 489 -2.95 -30.19 -7.19
CA ALA A 489 -4.40 -30.30 -7.00
C ALA A 489 -5.16 -30.11 -8.33
N ASP A 490 -6.02 -31.06 -8.68
CA ASP A 490 -6.86 -31.01 -9.88
C ASP A 490 -8.15 -30.23 -9.58
N PRO A 491 -8.41 -29.09 -10.24
CA PRO A 491 -9.63 -28.32 -10.03
C PRO A 491 -10.92 -29.09 -10.38
N ARG A 492 -10.87 -30.14 -11.22
CA ARG A 492 -12.02 -31.02 -11.50
C ARG A 492 -12.31 -32.01 -10.38
N ALA A 493 -11.33 -32.28 -9.52
CA ALA A 493 -11.48 -33.19 -8.40
C ALA A 493 -12.04 -32.49 -7.15
N LEU A 494 -12.22 -31.16 -7.15
CA LEU A 494 -12.76 -30.43 -6.01
C LEU A 494 -14.21 -30.85 -5.73
N HIS A 495 -14.52 -31.10 -4.45
CA HIS A 495 -15.82 -31.63 -4.06
C HIS A 495 -16.49 -30.86 -2.92
N SER A 496 -15.73 -30.40 -1.93
CA SER A 496 -16.31 -29.59 -0.85
C SER A 496 -15.30 -28.58 -0.29
N VAL A 497 -15.75 -27.36 -0.05
CA VAL A 497 -15.05 -26.36 0.79
C VAL A 497 -15.85 -26.17 2.07
N SER A 498 -15.23 -26.45 3.21
CA SER A 498 -15.84 -26.26 4.53
C SER A 498 -15.08 -25.19 5.32
N GLY A 499 -15.83 -24.44 6.11
CA GLY A 499 -15.27 -23.38 6.94
C GLY A 499 -16.29 -22.89 7.95
N HIS A 500 -16.01 -21.74 8.56
CA HIS A 500 -16.94 -21.07 9.44
C HIS A 500 -16.80 -19.55 9.36
N VAL A 501 -17.91 -18.86 9.61
CA VAL A 501 -17.91 -17.43 9.89
C VAL A 501 -17.97 -17.24 11.40
N GLU A 502 -17.00 -16.53 11.95
CA GLU A 502 -17.00 -16.16 13.36
C GLU A 502 -17.47 -14.72 13.52
N LEU A 503 -18.53 -14.54 14.32
CA LEU A 503 -19.10 -13.25 14.67
C LEU A 503 -19.02 -13.03 16.18
N ARG A 504 -18.27 -12.00 16.59
CA ARG A 504 -18.26 -11.47 17.96
C ARG A 504 -19.31 -10.37 18.11
N LEU A 505 -20.55 -10.78 18.39
CA LEU A 505 -21.71 -9.90 18.49
C LEU A 505 -21.79 -9.23 19.88
N PRO A 506 -21.83 -7.89 19.97
CA PRO A 506 -22.23 -7.19 21.19
C PRO A 506 -23.72 -7.40 21.47
N THR A 507 -24.05 -8.29 22.40
CA THR A 507 -25.44 -8.61 22.77
C THR A 507 -26.04 -7.57 23.71
N ARG A 508 -25.19 -6.87 24.47
CA ARG A 508 -25.61 -5.77 25.33
C ARG A 508 -24.67 -4.60 25.15
N THR A 509 -25.23 -3.42 24.87
CA THR A 509 -24.47 -2.18 24.76
C THR A 509 -24.80 -1.24 25.91
N GLU A 510 -23.79 -0.49 26.34
CA GLU A 510 -23.90 0.52 27.39
C GLU A 510 -23.35 1.84 26.85
N SER A 511 -24.21 2.85 26.75
CA SER A 511 -23.80 4.22 26.46
C SER A 511 -23.50 4.96 27.76
N VAL A 512 -22.29 5.50 27.89
CA VAL A 512 -21.91 6.36 29.00
C VAL A 512 -21.69 7.77 28.48
N MET A 513 -22.43 8.73 29.05
CA MET A 513 -22.23 10.14 28.76
C MET A 513 -21.34 10.77 29.81
N ILE A 514 -20.35 11.55 29.36
CA ILE A 514 -19.50 12.37 30.23
C ILE A 514 -19.53 13.82 29.79
N SER A 515 -19.39 14.74 30.75
CA SER A 515 -19.17 16.14 30.41
C SER A 515 -17.78 16.29 29.80
N ALA A 516 -17.72 16.87 28.61
CA ALA A 516 -16.48 17.13 27.90
C ALA A 516 -15.71 18.32 28.51
N SER A 517 -16.35 19.09 29.40
CA SER A 517 -15.79 20.31 30.01
C SER A 517 -14.56 20.08 30.90
N GLN A 518 -14.28 18.83 31.31
CA GLN A 518 -13.17 18.50 32.20
C GLN A 518 -12.17 17.53 31.54
N PRO A 519 -11.04 18.04 31.00
CA PRO A 519 -9.90 17.21 30.63
C PRO A 519 -9.42 16.34 31.79
N GLY A 520 -9.05 15.09 31.51
CA GLY A 520 -8.65 14.08 32.49
C GLY A 520 -9.81 13.18 32.97
N THR A 521 -11.05 13.43 32.54
CA THR A 521 -12.20 12.56 32.84
C THR A 521 -11.97 11.17 32.23
N LYS A 522 -12.05 10.14 33.06
CA LYS A 522 -11.86 8.73 32.67
C LYS A 522 -13.17 7.97 32.78
N ILE A 523 -13.44 7.11 31.81
CA ILE A 523 -14.49 6.11 31.86
C ILE A 523 -13.81 4.76 31.78
N GLU A 524 -14.00 3.94 32.81
CA GLU A 524 -13.55 2.56 32.82
C GLU A 524 -14.78 1.64 32.86
N ARG A 525 -14.93 0.83 31.82
CA ARG A 525 -16.04 -0.11 31.66
C ARG A 525 -15.55 -1.33 30.91
N HIS A 526 -15.93 -2.52 31.38
CA HIS A 526 -15.72 -3.80 30.68
C HIS A 526 -14.25 -4.04 30.27
N GLY A 527 -13.30 -3.62 31.10
CA GLY A 527 -11.86 -3.76 30.86
C GLY A 527 -11.27 -2.75 29.85
N ALA A 528 -12.08 -1.84 29.31
CA ALA A 528 -11.63 -0.74 28.47
C ALA A 528 -11.68 0.59 29.22
N THR A 529 -10.66 1.43 29.01
CA THR A 529 -10.61 2.77 29.57
C THR A 529 -10.59 3.80 28.44
N PHE A 530 -11.58 4.70 28.45
CA PHE A 530 -11.62 5.88 27.59
C PHE A 530 -11.30 7.11 28.43
N VAL A 531 -10.35 7.94 27.99
CA VAL A 531 -9.98 9.16 28.71
C VAL A 531 -10.06 10.36 27.78
N VAL A 532 -10.75 11.41 28.22
CA VAL A 532 -10.76 12.71 27.53
C VAL A 532 -9.50 13.47 27.92
N THR A 533 -8.64 13.77 26.96
CA THR A 533 -7.34 14.44 27.22
C THR A 533 -7.40 15.96 27.02
N SER A 534 -8.25 16.45 26.12
CA SER A 534 -8.43 17.90 25.90
C SER A 534 -9.75 18.20 25.20
N VAL A 535 -10.36 19.34 25.50
CA VAL A 535 -11.52 19.86 24.75
C VAL A 535 -11.28 21.34 24.45
N THR A 536 -11.16 21.70 23.17
CA THR A 536 -10.87 23.09 22.75
C THR A 536 -11.49 23.39 21.38
N GLY A 537 -12.36 24.40 21.30
CA GLY A 537 -12.85 24.94 20.02
C GLY A 537 -13.56 23.94 19.10
N GLY A 538 -14.29 22.96 19.67
CA GLY A 538 -14.92 21.88 18.90
C GLY A 538 -14.01 20.68 18.64
N SER A 539 -12.80 20.68 19.18
CA SER A 539 -11.88 19.54 19.10
C SER A 539 -11.83 18.76 20.39
N LEU A 540 -11.92 17.42 20.28
CA LEU A 540 -11.89 16.46 21.38
C LEU A 540 -10.66 15.58 21.25
N GLY A 541 -9.74 15.69 22.20
CA GLY A 541 -8.61 14.77 22.39
C GLY A 541 -9.02 13.60 23.29
N TYR A 542 -8.58 12.39 22.95
CA TYR A 542 -8.91 11.17 23.68
C TYR A 542 -7.76 10.15 23.72
N GLN A 543 -7.82 9.24 24.68
CA GLN A 543 -7.01 8.02 24.76
C GLN A 543 -7.91 6.80 25.03
N ILE A 544 -7.56 5.67 24.42
CA ILE A 544 -8.19 4.37 24.63
C ILE A 544 -7.12 3.36 25.01
N VAL A 545 -7.30 2.68 26.15
CA VAL A 545 -6.39 1.65 26.66
C VAL A 545 -7.18 0.46 27.22
N GLY A 546 -6.52 -0.67 27.42
CA GLY A 546 -7.17 -1.92 27.85
C GLY A 546 -7.82 -2.66 26.69
N ALA A 547 -8.99 -3.27 26.93
CA ALA A 547 -9.75 -4.04 25.95
C ALA A 547 -10.39 -3.15 24.86
N ARG A 548 -9.57 -2.50 24.02
CA ARG A 548 -9.98 -1.54 22.97
C ARG A 548 -11.18 -2.00 22.16
N ASP A 549 -11.22 -3.28 21.79
CA ASP A 549 -12.31 -3.84 21.00
C ASP A 549 -13.67 -3.61 21.66
N ARG A 550 -13.76 -3.55 22.99
CA ARG A 550 -15.00 -3.30 23.75
C ARG A 550 -15.60 -1.91 23.53
N ILE A 551 -14.84 -0.93 23.04
CA ILE A 551 -15.38 0.38 22.66
C ILE A 551 -15.89 0.30 21.23
N LEU A 552 -17.21 0.36 21.07
CA LEU A 552 -17.86 0.25 19.76
C LEU A 552 -17.81 1.56 18.97
N HIS A 553 -18.02 2.69 19.66
CA HIS A 553 -18.03 4.02 19.06
C HIS A 553 -17.98 5.10 20.14
N PHE A 554 -17.59 6.32 19.76
CA PHE A 554 -17.80 7.50 20.58
C PHE A 554 -18.12 8.72 19.71
N ARG A 555 -18.94 9.63 20.24
CA ARG A 555 -19.36 10.86 19.56
C ARG A 555 -19.43 12.05 20.51
N ALA A 556 -19.35 13.25 19.97
CA ALA A 556 -19.56 14.50 20.70
C ALA A 556 -21.02 14.98 20.55
N LEU A 557 -21.54 15.54 21.64
CA LEU A 557 -22.87 16.14 21.71
C LEU A 557 -22.75 17.63 22.09
N ASN A 558 -23.65 18.46 21.57
CA ASN A 558 -23.81 19.85 21.99
C ASN A 558 -24.56 19.96 23.34
N ALA A 559 -24.78 21.18 23.83
CA ALA A 559 -25.47 21.43 25.10
C ALA A 559 -26.95 20.96 25.12
N SER A 560 -27.60 20.84 23.96
CA SER A 560 -28.94 20.27 23.81
C SER A 560 -28.94 18.74 23.67
N GLY A 561 -27.78 18.08 23.75
CA GLY A 561 -27.63 16.63 23.65
C GLY A 561 -27.70 16.08 22.23
N GLN A 562 -27.59 16.93 21.21
CA GLN A 562 -27.64 16.54 19.80
C GLN A 562 -26.25 16.16 19.27
N PRO A 563 -26.12 15.10 18.46
CA PRO A 563 -24.84 14.68 17.87
C PRO A 563 -24.26 15.73 16.92
N LEU A 564 -23.00 16.11 17.15
CA LEU A 564 -22.27 17.01 16.27
C LEU A 564 -21.65 16.24 15.10
N ALA A 565 -21.68 16.84 13.91
CA ALA A 565 -21.00 16.28 12.74
C ALA A 565 -19.48 16.32 12.92
N SER A 566 -18.82 15.21 12.62
CA SER A 566 -17.36 15.08 12.64
C SER A 566 -16.77 15.68 11.36
N SER A 567 -15.91 16.70 11.48
CA SER A 567 -15.23 17.33 10.33
C SER A 567 -13.90 16.67 9.97
N GLY A 568 -13.43 15.72 10.80
CA GLY A 568 -12.20 14.98 10.59
C GLY A 568 -11.58 14.56 11.92
N GLY A 569 -10.49 13.80 11.87
CA GLY A 569 -9.74 13.43 13.07
C GLY A 569 -8.46 12.69 12.72
N PHE A 570 -7.60 12.56 13.71
CA PHE A 570 -6.44 11.68 13.66
C PHE A 570 -6.45 10.76 14.89
N SER A 571 -5.91 9.56 14.72
CA SER A 571 -5.65 8.64 15.80
C SER A 571 -4.37 7.88 15.49
N ALA A 572 -3.55 7.62 16.50
CA ALA A 572 -2.35 6.84 16.39
C ALA A 572 -2.29 5.85 17.55
N ASP A 573 -1.83 4.63 17.27
CA ASP A 573 -1.45 3.70 18.33
C ASP A 573 -0.23 4.28 19.09
N PHE A 574 -0.08 3.94 20.37
CA PHE A 574 1.14 4.27 21.10
C PHE A 574 2.35 3.54 20.48
N LEU A 575 3.50 4.22 20.42
CA LEU A 575 4.76 3.69 19.88
C LEU A 575 5.36 2.60 20.77
N LEU A 576 5.17 2.69 22.09
CA LEU A 576 5.82 1.81 23.09
C LEU A 576 4.83 1.01 23.95
N GLY A 577 3.68 0.62 23.41
CA GLY A 577 2.75 -0.29 24.09
C GLY A 577 1.33 -0.26 23.52
N GLU A 578 0.41 -0.95 24.19
CA GLU A 578 -0.98 -1.04 23.74
C GLU A 578 -1.80 0.21 24.06
N GLY A 579 -2.63 0.62 23.10
CA GLY A 579 -3.59 1.72 23.23
C GLY A 579 -3.52 2.71 22.07
N VAL A 580 -4.51 3.59 22.00
CA VAL A 580 -4.64 4.62 20.96
C VAL A 580 -4.78 5.97 21.61
N ALA A 581 -4.13 6.98 21.04
CA ALA A 581 -4.40 8.37 21.32
C ALA A 581 -4.85 9.07 20.04
N GLY A 582 -5.78 10.00 20.15
CA GLY A 582 -6.28 10.70 18.98
C GLY A 582 -6.96 12.01 19.32
N GLN A 583 -7.31 12.74 18.26
CA GLN A 583 -8.06 13.96 18.31
C GLN A 583 -9.09 13.95 17.20
N LYS A 584 -10.34 14.25 17.54
CA LYS A 584 -11.46 14.33 16.59
C LYS A 584 -12.03 15.73 16.60
N GLU A 585 -12.28 16.29 15.43
CA GLU A 585 -12.85 17.61 15.24
C GLU A 585 -14.33 17.53 14.92
N TYR A 586 -15.10 18.41 15.56
CA TYR A 586 -16.53 18.52 15.42
C TYR A 586 -16.92 19.94 15.00
N ALA A 587 -17.97 20.03 14.18
CA ALA A 587 -18.56 21.29 13.74
C ALA A 587 -19.54 21.82 14.82
N GLY A 588 -19.00 22.42 15.89
CA GLY A 588 -19.79 23.00 16.98
C GLY A 588 -19.01 23.03 18.31
N VAL A 589 -19.70 23.32 19.41
CA VAL A 589 -19.12 23.29 20.76
C VAL A 589 -19.43 21.95 21.42
N VAL A 590 -18.40 21.19 21.76
CA VAL A 590 -18.52 19.90 22.45
C VAL A 590 -18.86 20.14 23.93
N ASP A 591 -20.08 19.82 24.35
CA ASP A 591 -20.50 19.87 25.76
C ASP A 591 -20.35 18.51 26.43
N ARG A 592 -20.69 17.43 25.72
CA ARG A 592 -20.66 16.06 26.23
C ARG A 592 -20.05 15.10 25.22
N VAL A 593 -19.52 14.00 25.73
CA VAL A 593 -19.07 12.86 24.93
C VAL A 593 -19.89 11.64 25.32
N GLU A 594 -20.49 10.98 24.35
CA GLU A 594 -21.10 9.67 24.51
C GLU A 594 -20.10 8.61 24.03
N VAL A 595 -19.77 7.65 24.90
CA VAL A 595 -18.95 6.48 24.57
C VAL A 595 -19.80 5.24 24.71
N VAL A 596 -19.84 4.42 23.66
CA VAL A 596 -20.64 3.20 23.59
C VAL A 596 -19.75 1.98 23.77
N PHE A 597 -20.04 1.19 24.81
CA PHE A 597 -19.31 -0.03 25.16
C PHE A 597 -20.12 -1.28 24.85
N ALA A 598 -19.42 -2.36 24.51
CA ALA A 598 -19.95 -3.72 24.48
C ALA A 598 -19.88 -4.35 25.88
N ALA A 599 -20.97 -4.24 26.63
CA ALA A 599 -21.07 -4.78 27.99
C ALA A 599 -20.99 -6.31 28.01
N GLU A 600 -21.73 -6.95 27.11
CA GLU A 600 -21.72 -8.40 26.92
C GLU A 600 -21.48 -8.71 25.45
N GLU A 601 -20.70 -9.76 25.20
CA GLU A 601 -20.41 -10.24 23.85
C GLU A 601 -20.68 -11.73 23.78
N GLN A 602 -21.27 -12.16 22.67
CA GLN A 602 -21.42 -13.56 22.33
C GLN A 602 -20.68 -13.84 21.05
N THR A 603 -19.80 -14.85 21.08
CA THR A 603 -19.15 -15.36 19.87
C THR A 603 -20.04 -16.43 19.25
N VAL A 604 -20.43 -16.22 18.01
CA VAL A 604 -21.19 -17.17 17.21
C VAL A 604 -20.27 -17.72 16.13
N ARG A 605 -20.24 -19.05 16.00
CA ARG A 605 -19.59 -19.73 14.89
C ARG A 605 -20.65 -20.34 13.99
N SER A 606 -20.70 -19.86 12.76
CA SER A 606 -21.63 -20.31 11.73
C SER A 606 -20.88 -21.18 10.72
N PRO A 607 -20.92 -22.52 10.86
CA PRO A 607 -20.21 -23.41 9.95
C PRO A 607 -20.91 -23.45 8.58
N PHE A 608 -20.13 -23.65 7.53
CA PHE A 608 -20.63 -23.77 6.16
C PHE A 608 -19.94 -24.90 5.41
N THR A 609 -20.57 -25.38 4.34
CA THR A 609 -19.98 -26.35 3.41
C THR A 609 -20.54 -26.08 2.01
N LEU A 610 -19.66 -25.68 1.11
CA LEU A 610 -19.95 -25.39 -0.29
C LEU A 610 -19.57 -26.60 -1.14
N SER A 611 -20.51 -27.12 -1.92
CA SER A 611 -20.31 -28.28 -2.80
C SER A 611 -20.57 -27.99 -4.28
N ASP A 612 -21.07 -26.79 -4.61
CA ASP A 612 -21.27 -26.38 -5.98
C ASP A 612 -20.05 -25.63 -6.53
N PHE A 613 -19.29 -26.32 -7.38
CA PHE A 613 -18.13 -25.77 -8.10
C PHE A 613 -18.47 -25.37 -9.55
N SER A 614 -19.75 -25.38 -9.95
CA SER A 614 -20.18 -24.98 -11.30
C SER A 614 -19.99 -23.49 -11.57
N LEU A 615 -19.93 -22.68 -10.51
CA LEU A 615 -19.89 -21.21 -10.54
C LEU A 615 -21.04 -20.58 -11.36
N ALA A 616 -22.15 -21.30 -11.53
CA ALA A 616 -23.23 -20.89 -12.43
C ALA A 616 -24.05 -19.69 -11.95
N GLY A 617 -24.08 -19.42 -10.65
CA GLY A 617 -24.89 -18.34 -10.08
C GLY A 617 -26.39 -18.53 -10.34
N LYS A 618 -27.21 -17.49 -10.09
CA LYS A 618 -28.61 -17.54 -10.51
C LYS A 618 -28.70 -17.44 -12.03
N PRO A 619 -29.64 -18.17 -12.66
CA PRO A 619 -29.84 -18.10 -14.11
C PRO A 619 -30.22 -16.67 -14.52
N ARG A 620 -29.33 -16.01 -15.24
CA ARG A 620 -29.58 -14.72 -15.89
C ARG A 620 -30.03 -14.97 -17.32
N SER A 621 -30.88 -14.10 -17.84
CA SER A 621 -31.23 -14.12 -19.26
C SER A 621 -29.93 -14.01 -20.07
N ALA A 622 -29.59 -15.07 -20.80
CA ALA A 622 -28.38 -15.11 -21.59
C ALA A 622 -28.58 -14.22 -22.82
N MET A 623 -27.66 -13.29 -23.05
CA MET A 623 -27.62 -12.60 -24.34
C MET A 623 -27.14 -13.62 -25.38
N ARG A 624 -27.88 -13.78 -26.48
CA ARG A 624 -27.41 -14.65 -27.58
C ARG A 624 -26.27 -13.96 -28.31
N ASP A 625 -25.16 -14.66 -28.51
CA ASP A 625 -24.13 -14.18 -29.41
C ASP A 625 -24.62 -14.29 -30.86
N THR A 626 -24.66 -13.15 -31.55
CA THR A 626 -25.10 -13.01 -32.95
C THR A 626 -23.93 -12.80 -33.90
N THR A 627 -22.69 -13.00 -33.43
CA THR A 627 -21.49 -12.86 -34.24
C THR A 627 -21.53 -13.85 -35.41
N PRO A 628 -21.39 -13.38 -36.67
CA PRO A 628 -21.34 -14.27 -37.82
C PRO A 628 -20.07 -15.14 -37.78
N PRO A 629 -20.08 -16.32 -38.45
CA PRO A 629 -18.89 -17.17 -38.53
C PRO A 629 -17.69 -16.40 -39.11
N PHE A 630 -16.54 -16.52 -38.46
CA PHE A 630 -15.29 -15.93 -38.95
C PHE A 630 -14.87 -16.60 -40.25
N GLN A 631 -14.40 -15.80 -41.22
CA GLN A 631 -13.99 -16.28 -42.53
C GLN A 631 -12.51 -15.96 -42.82
N PRO A 632 -11.75 -16.83 -43.50
CA PRO A 632 -10.39 -16.52 -43.89
C PRO A 632 -10.34 -15.28 -44.80
N TYR A 633 -9.53 -14.29 -44.43
CA TYR A 633 -9.36 -13.04 -45.15
C TYR A 633 -7.91 -12.55 -45.04
N GLY A 634 -7.07 -12.92 -46.01
CA GLY A 634 -5.66 -12.54 -46.07
C GLY A 634 -5.42 -11.20 -46.77
N TYR A 635 -4.18 -10.70 -46.73
CA TYR A 635 -3.84 -9.38 -47.30
C TYR A 635 -4.04 -9.31 -48.82
N GLN A 636 -3.86 -10.44 -49.54
CA GLN A 636 -4.13 -10.48 -50.98
C GLN A 636 -5.61 -10.29 -51.31
N ALA A 637 -6.52 -10.74 -50.45
CA ALA A 637 -7.96 -10.50 -50.63
C ALA A 637 -8.29 -9.01 -50.48
N LEU A 638 -7.71 -8.34 -49.48
CA LEU A 638 -7.84 -6.89 -49.32
C LEU A 638 -7.41 -6.11 -50.58
N ARG A 639 -6.28 -6.51 -51.18
CA ARG A 639 -5.76 -5.88 -52.42
C ARG A 639 -6.65 -6.11 -53.63
N ARG A 640 -7.33 -7.24 -53.69
CA ARG A 640 -8.27 -7.60 -54.76
C ARG A 640 -9.58 -6.83 -54.61
N ASP A 641 -10.14 -6.81 -53.40
CA ASP A 641 -11.47 -6.27 -53.14
C ASP A 641 -11.46 -4.73 -53.06
N ARG A 642 -10.31 -4.13 -52.72
CA ARG A 642 -10.07 -2.67 -52.65
C ARG A 642 -11.20 -1.91 -51.95
N PRO A 643 -11.52 -2.27 -50.70
CA PRO A 643 -12.59 -1.59 -49.96
C PRO A 643 -12.26 -0.11 -49.78
N ARG A 644 -13.28 0.75 -49.89
CA ARG A 644 -13.15 2.20 -49.73
C ARG A 644 -13.66 2.64 -48.37
N MET A 645 -12.97 3.60 -47.75
CA MET A 645 -13.41 4.23 -46.51
C MET A 645 -14.71 5.01 -46.76
N PRO A 646 -15.80 4.71 -46.02
CA PRO A 646 -17.05 5.45 -46.14
C PRO A 646 -17.09 6.66 -45.19
N GLY A 647 -17.70 7.76 -45.65
CA GLY A 647 -17.93 8.98 -44.86
C GLY A 647 -16.66 9.82 -44.56
N PRO A 648 -16.83 11.11 -44.23
CA PRO A 648 -15.72 11.99 -43.87
C PRO A 648 -15.04 11.56 -42.55
N GLY A 649 -13.77 11.91 -42.39
CA GLY A 649 -12.99 11.74 -41.16
C GLY A 649 -13.60 12.45 -39.95
N LYS A 650 -13.07 12.14 -38.76
CA LYS A 650 -13.52 12.75 -37.50
C LYS A 650 -13.32 14.28 -37.55
N PRO A 651 -14.38 15.10 -37.40
CA PRO A 651 -14.25 16.54 -37.39
C PRO A 651 -13.45 16.99 -36.16
N GLY A 652 -12.50 17.91 -36.35
CA GLY A 652 -11.65 18.44 -35.26
C GLY A 652 -10.39 17.63 -34.95
N ALA A 653 -10.00 16.66 -35.79
CA ALA A 653 -8.68 16.03 -35.69
C ALA A 653 -7.56 17.05 -35.97
N LEU A 654 -6.46 16.96 -35.21
CA LEU A 654 -5.29 17.83 -35.35
C LEU A 654 -4.43 17.47 -36.57
N ALA A 655 -4.34 16.17 -36.88
CA ALA A 655 -3.64 15.66 -38.06
C ALA A 655 -4.26 14.34 -38.52
N VAL A 656 -4.16 14.04 -39.81
CA VAL A 656 -4.69 12.80 -40.42
C VAL A 656 -3.65 12.17 -41.34
N ALA A 657 -3.44 10.86 -41.20
CA ALA A 657 -2.58 10.06 -42.06
C ALA A 657 -3.45 9.07 -42.88
N PRO A 658 -3.47 9.17 -44.22
CA PRO A 658 -4.14 8.20 -45.06
C PRO A 658 -3.29 6.91 -45.13
N LEU A 659 -3.88 5.78 -44.73
CA LEU A 659 -3.21 4.48 -44.64
C LEU A 659 -3.93 3.45 -45.52
N GLU A 660 -4.06 3.70 -46.83
CA GLU A 660 -4.98 2.97 -47.73
C GLU A 660 -5.08 1.44 -47.48
N PRO A 661 -6.28 0.89 -47.22
CA PRO A 661 -7.59 1.56 -47.21
C PRO A 661 -7.99 2.18 -45.86
N PHE A 662 -7.12 2.22 -44.86
CA PHE A 662 -7.36 2.71 -43.51
C PHE A 662 -7.09 4.21 -43.35
N GLU A 663 -7.48 4.77 -42.20
CA GLU A 663 -7.18 6.16 -41.82
C GLU A 663 -6.80 6.19 -40.34
N LEU A 664 -5.73 6.92 -40.00
CA LEU A 664 -5.34 7.22 -38.63
C LEU A 664 -5.41 8.74 -38.44
N SER A 665 -6.24 9.20 -37.51
CA SER A 665 -6.25 10.59 -37.08
C SER A 665 -5.65 10.74 -35.69
N PHE A 666 -4.97 11.85 -35.46
CA PHE A 666 -4.57 12.28 -34.13
C PHE A 666 -5.51 13.40 -33.69
N ASP A 667 -6.19 13.18 -32.57
CA ASP A 667 -7.36 13.97 -32.20
C ASP A 667 -7.05 15.03 -31.16
N LYS A 668 -6.23 14.70 -30.15
CA LYS A 668 -5.81 15.62 -29.10
C LYS A 668 -4.61 15.10 -28.33
N ALA A 669 -3.85 16.02 -27.75
CA ALA A 669 -2.93 15.77 -26.65
C ALA A 669 -3.45 16.45 -25.37
N ALA A 670 -3.30 15.80 -24.22
CA ALA A 670 -3.68 16.36 -22.93
C ALA A 670 -2.60 16.10 -21.87
N ALA A 671 -2.34 17.09 -21.02
CA ALA A 671 -1.47 16.92 -19.86
C ALA A 671 -2.25 16.28 -18.69
N TYR A 672 -1.88 15.06 -18.29
CA TYR A 672 -2.53 14.30 -17.22
C TYR A 672 -1.50 13.45 -16.47
N PHE A 673 -0.81 14.00 -15.46
CA PHE A 673 0.35 13.36 -14.78
C PHE A 673 1.53 12.94 -15.70
N GLY A 674 1.41 13.23 -17.00
CA GLY A 674 2.26 12.93 -18.16
C GLY A 674 1.56 13.48 -19.41
N THR A 675 1.90 13.02 -20.62
CA THR A 675 1.24 13.43 -21.88
C THR A 675 0.40 12.28 -22.43
N ALA A 676 -0.93 12.44 -22.44
CA ALA A 676 -1.86 11.51 -23.08
C ALA A 676 -2.09 11.91 -24.54
N LEU A 677 -1.97 10.95 -25.46
CA LEU A 677 -2.17 11.12 -26.90
C LEU A 677 -3.38 10.29 -27.33
N ASP A 678 -4.43 10.96 -27.83
CA ASP A 678 -5.64 10.32 -28.32
C ASP A 678 -5.62 10.28 -29.86
N PHE A 679 -5.79 9.08 -30.42
CA PHE A 679 -5.90 8.82 -31.85
C PHE A 679 -7.26 8.20 -32.16
N THR A 680 -7.74 8.36 -33.38
CA THR A 680 -8.85 7.59 -33.92
C THR A 680 -8.36 6.77 -35.11
N PHE A 681 -8.60 5.46 -35.07
CA PHE A 681 -8.32 4.56 -36.19
C PHE A 681 -9.63 4.17 -36.87
N ARG A 682 -9.68 4.33 -38.20
CA ARG A 682 -10.83 4.00 -39.03
C ARG A 682 -10.47 2.92 -40.04
N SER A 683 -11.40 1.99 -40.23
CA SER A 683 -11.33 0.91 -41.19
C SER A 683 -12.63 0.85 -42.01
N PRO A 684 -12.58 0.52 -43.31
CA PRO A 684 -13.79 0.07 -43.98
C PRO A 684 -14.29 -1.23 -43.33
N SER A 685 -15.53 -1.62 -43.64
CA SER A 685 -16.05 -2.93 -43.21
C SER A 685 -15.28 -4.05 -43.91
N ILE A 686 -14.35 -4.66 -43.17
CA ILE A 686 -13.53 -5.80 -43.58
C ILE A 686 -14.06 -7.02 -42.83
N PRO A 687 -14.12 -8.22 -43.46
CA PRO A 687 -14.56 -9.44 -42.77
C PRO A 687 -13.85 -9.64 -41.42
N ASN A 688 -14.63 -10.03 -40.42
CA ASN A 688 -14.23 -10.31 -39.02
C ASN A 688 -13.82 -9.10 -38.16
N PHE A 689 -13.39 -7.96 -38.74
CA PHE A 689 -12.80 -6.85 -37.99
C PHE A 689 -13.73 -6.29 -36.90
N GLU A 690 -15.04 -6.33 -37.10
CA GLU A 690 -16.02 -5.82 -36.13
C GLU A 690 -15.95 -6.55 -34.77
N ARG A 691 -15.64 -7.84 -34.76
CA ARG A 691 -15.71 -8.69 -33.55
C ARG A 691 -14.36 -9.26 -33.10
N MET A 692 -13.31 -9.07 -33.89
CA MET A 692 -11.98 -9.56 -33.57
C MET A 692 -11.42 -8.85 -32.33
N PHE A 693 -10.85 -9.62 -31.39
CA PHE A 693 -10.26 -9.11 -30.15
C PHE A 693 -9.17 -8.07 -30.40
N THR A 694 -8.33 -8.31 -31.42
CA THR A 694 -7.38 -7.33 -31.93
C THR A 694 -7.28 -7.45 -33.44
N VAL A 695 -7.30 -6.32 -34.15
CA VAL A 695 -7.04 -6.25 -35.59
C VAL A 695 -5.61 -5.86 -35.93
N GLY A 696 -4.81 -5.58 -34.91
CA GLY A 696 -3.50 -5.00 -35.07
C GLY A 696 -3.08 -4.12 -33.90
N ARG A 697 -2.08 -3.29 -34.15
CA ARG A 697 -1.45 -2.45 -33.13
C ARG A 697 -0.97 -1.13 -33.70
N LEU A 698 -1.10 -0.09 -32.90
CA LEU A 698 -0.51 1.22 -33.14
C LEU A 698 0.75 1.32 -32.26
N ARG A 699 1.91 1.54 -32.87
CA ARG A 699 3.17 1.78 -32.16
C ARG A 699 3.76 3.12 -32.56
N LEU A 700 3.97 3.98 -31.58
CA LEU A 700 4.69 5.24 -31.76
C LEU A 700 6.19 4.95 -31.71
N THR A 701 6.92 5.43 -32.72
CA THR A 701 8.37 5.22 -32.84
C THR A 701 9.17 6.48 -32.54
N ARG A 702 8.59 7.65 -32.78
CA ARG A 702 9.25 8.94 -32.60
C ARG A 702 8.23 10.05 -32.43
N LEU A 703 8.51 10.95 -31.49
CA LEU A 703 7.78 12.19 -31.26
C LEU A 703 8.76 13.36 -31.41
N GLU A 704 8.45 14.31 -32.29
CA GLU A 704 9.28 15.49 -32.54
C GLU A 704 8.64 16.70 -31.88
N LEU A 705 9.43 17.45 -31.11
CA LEU A 705 9.02 18.66 -30.43
C LEU A 705 9.34 19.92 -31.25
N ALA A 706 8.69 21.03 -30.93
CA ALA A 706 8.85 22.31 -31.59
C ALA A 706 10.28 22.87 -31.46
N ASP A 707 10.99 22.54 -30.38
CA ASP A 707 12.38 22.90 -30.12
C ASP A 707 13.40 22.05 -30.90
N GLY A 708 12.94 21.05 -31.67
CA GLY A 708 13.78 20.12 -32.44
C GLY A 708 14.21 18.87 -31.66
N THR A 709 13.86 18.76 -30.38
CA THR A 709 14.11 17.56 -29.57
C THR A 709 13.24 16.41 -30.05
N THR A 710 13.77 15.18 -29.98
CA THR A 710 13.03 13.97 -30.37
C THR A 710 12.98 12.95 -29.25
N LEU A 711 11.79 12.43 -29.00
CA LEU A 711 11.53 11.38 -28.01
C LEU A 711 11.28 10.05 -28.71
N GLU A 712 11.90 9.00 -28.20
CA GLU A 712 11.81 7.63 -28.71
C GLU A 712 11.38 6.68 -27.59
N PRO A 713 10.71 5.55 -27.92
CA PRO A 713 10.32 4.56 -26.94
C PRO A 713 11.56 4.01 -26.22
N PRO A 714 11.50 3.82 -24.89
CA PRO A 714 12.61 3.24 -24.15
C PRO A 714 12.87 1.80 -24.60
N PRO A 715 14.12 1.31 -24.49
CA PRO A 715 14.44 -0.07 -24.85
C PRO A 715 13.64 -1.07 -24.00
N PRO A 716 13.30 -2.25 -24.55
CA PRO A 716 12.55 -3.28 -23.82
C PRO A 716 13.25 -3.63 -22.50
N GLY A 717 12.51 -3.58 -21.39
CA GLY A 717 13.04 -3.90 -20.05
C GLY A 717 13.68 -2.73 -19.29
N ALA A 718 13.66 -1.51 -19.83
CA ALA A 718 14.10 -0.33 -19.08
C ALA A 718 13.19 -0.06 -17.86
N PRO A 719 13.74 0.25 -16.67
CA PRO A 719 12.95 0.54 -15.48
C PRO A 719 12.09 1.80 -15.69
N ALA A 720 10.81 1.74 -15.33
CA ALA A 720 9.92 2.89 -15.35
C ALA A 720 10.44 3.98 -14.39
N LYS A 721 10.52 5.23 -14.87
CA LYS A 721 11.08 6.36 -14.11
C LYS A 721 10.10 6.91 -13.05
N SER A 722 8.80 6.66 -13.20
CA SER A 722 7.77 7.05 -12.21
C SER A 722 6.87 5.86 -11.83
N GLY A 723 6.47 5.80 -10.55
CA GLY A 723 5.75 4.67 -9.95
C GLY A 723 4.22 4.71 -10.09
N PHE A 724 3.66 5.76 -10.68
CA PHE A 724 2.20 5.95 -10.72
C PHE A 724 1.54 5.57 -12.06
N VAL A 725 2.24 5.68 -13.21
CA VAL A 725 1.73 5.28 -14.53
C VAL A 725 2.89 4.83 -15.44
N ARG A 726 2.81 3.64 -16.04
CA ARG A 726 3.82 3.18 -17.02
C ARG A 726 3.61 3.86 -18.37
N PRO A 727 4.65 4.40 -19.03
CA PRO A 727 4.52 4.95 -20.37
C PRO A 727 4.16 3.84 -21.38
N THR A 728 3.10 4.05 -22.15
CA THR A 728 2.60 3.15 -23.17
C THR A 728 2.85 3.76 -24.54
N TRP A 729 3.81 3.19 -25.29
CA TRP A 729 4.16 3.58 -26.65
C TRP A 729 3.49 2.71 -27.72
N GLU A 730 2.74 1.69 -27.30
CA GLU A 730 2.06 0.74 -28.15
C GLU A 730 0.68 0.43 -27.58
N THR A 731 -0.34 0.36 -28.43
CA THR A 731 -1.70 -0.03 -28.01
C THR A 731 -2.31 -0.97 -29.04
N PRO A 732 -3.02 -2.04 -28.61
CA PRO A 732 -3.78 -2.88 -29.53
C PRO A 732 -4.93 -2.08 -30.15
N ILE A 733 -5.30 -2.44 -31.37
CA ILE A 733 -6.44 -1.90 -32.10
C ILE A 733 -7.57 -2.92 -32.03
N SER A 734 -8.72 -2.52 -31.50
CA SER A 734 -9.93 -3.33 -31.42
C SER A 734 -11.16 -2.47 -31.71
N PHE A 735 -12.16 -3.04 -32.36
CA PHE A 735 -13.43 -2.37 -32.61
C PHE A 735 -14.48 -2.85 -31.60
N GLY A 736 -15.26 -1.93 -31.05
CA GLY A 736 -16.24 -2.23 -29.99
C GLY A 736 -17.70 -2.06 -30.39
N ALA A 737 -17.98 -1.69 -31.64
CA ALA A 737 -19.34 -1.35 -32.08
C ALA A 737 -19.55 -1.57 -33.57
N VAL A 738 -20.82 -1.70 -33.94
CA VAL A 738 -21.34 -1.69 -35.31
C VAL A 738 -20.84 -0.43 -36.03
N PRO A 739 -20.45 -0.51 -37.32
CA PRO A 739 -19.96 0.65 -38.08
C PRO A 739 -20.88 1.87 -37.94
N LYS A 740 -20.33 3.01 -37.52
CA LYS A 740 -21.03 4.30 -37.65
C LYS A 740 -20.72 4.85 -39.04
N ASP A 741 -21.75 5.24 -39.78
CA ASP A 741 -21.63 5.76 -41.15
C ASP A 741 -20.93 4.79 -42.13
N GLY A 742 -21.01 3.48 -41.85
CA GLY A 742 -20.41 2.41 -42.66
C GLY A 742 -18.92 2.13 -42.36
N ALA A 743 -18.26 2.93 -41.51
CA ALA A 743 -16.85 2.74 -41.15
C ALA A 743 -16.72 2.17 -39.73
N LEU A 744 -15.84 1.18 -39.57
CA LEU A 744 -15.39 0.73 -38.26
C LEU A 744 -14.47 1.79 -37.69
N THR A 745 -14.79 2.31 -36.50
CA THR A 745 -14.05 3.41 -35.88
C THR A 745 -13.75 3.07 -34.43
N THR A 746 -12.51 3.28 -34.00
CA THR A 746 -12.09 3.08 -32.60
C THR A 746 -11.16 4.20 -32.14
N THR A 747 -11.24 4.54 -30.86
CA THR A 747 -10.34 5.51 -30.23
C THR A 747 -9.21 4.77 -29.52
N LEU A 748 -7.98 5.19 -29.77
CA LEU A 748 -6.76 4.63 -29.21
C LEU A 748 -6.09 5.68 -28.34
N ARG A 749 -5.55 5.26 -27.19
CA ARG A 749 -4.87 6.17 -26.26
C ARG A 749 -3.48 5.65 -25.95
N LEU A 750 -2.48 6.51 -26.12
CA LEU A 750 -1.11 6.30 -25.66
C LEU A 750 -0.81 7.26 -24.51
N PHE A 751 0.06 6.83 -23.60
CA PHE A 751 0.44 7.62 -22.43
C PHE A 751 1.96 7.74 -22.36
N LEU A 752 2.48 8.96 -22.31
CA LEU A 752 3.91 9.22 -22.22
C LEU A 752 4.22 9.80 -20.84
N ASP A 753 5.20 9.23 -20.13
CA ASP A 753 5.68 9.69 -18.81
C ASP A 753 6.52 10.99 -18.90
N THR A 754 6.53 11.62 -20.06
CA THR A 754 7.24 12.88 -20.30
C THR A 754 6.33 14.05 -19.97
N LYS A 755 6.82 15.08 -19.28
CA LYS A 755 6.11 16.36 -19.07
C LYS A 755 6.12 17.22 -20.34
N VAL A 756 5.84 16.63 -21.49
CA VAL A 756 5.74 17.35 -22.76
C VAL A 756 4.41 18.09 -22.76
N LYS A 757 4.45 19.40 -23.00
CA LYS A 757 3.22 20.15 -23.15
C LYS A 757 2.57 19.80 -24.49
N PRO A 758 1.26 19.59 -24.55
CA PRO A 758 0.54 19.32 -25.80
C PRO A 758 0.90 20.28 -26.95
N GLU A 759 1.08 21.58 -26.64
CA GLU A 759 1.45 22.64 -27.58
C GLU A 759 2.88 22.54 -28.15
N ASP A 760 3.78 21.80 -27.48
CA ASP A 760 5.16 21.65 -27.91
C ASP A 760 5.35 20.49 -28.91
N ILE A 761 4.30 19.69 -29.16
CA ILE A 761 4.38 18.56 -30.09
C ILE A 761 4.29 19.08 -31.53
N ARG A 762 5.33 18.81 -32.32
CA ARG A 762 5.42 19.22 -33.72
C ARG A 762 5.03 18.11 -34.70
N ALA A 763 5.45 16.87 -34.44
CA ALA A 763 5.12 15.74 -35.30
C ALA A 763 5.14 14.40 -34.55
N LEU A 764 4.32 13.47 -35.02
CA LEU A 764 4.25 12.10 -34.51
C LEU A 764 4.55 11.10 -35.63
N ARG A 765 5.44 10.14 -35.38
CA ARG A 765 5.79 9.07 -36.33
C ARG A 765 5.70 7.70 -35.70
N GLY A 766 5.14 6.76 -36.44
CA GLY A 766 4.95 5.40 -35.95
C GLY A 766 4.53 4.44 -37.03
N VAL A 767 4.15 3.25 -36.57
CA VAL A 767 3.71 2.13 -37.40
C VAL A 767 2.35 1.68 -36.91
N VAL A 768 1.41 1.55 -37.83
CA VAL A 768 0.20 0.76 -37.63
C VAL A 768 0.42 -0.60 -38.29
N THR A 769 0.45 -1.66 -37.50
CA THR A 769 0.52 -3.03 -38.01
C THR A 769 -0.88 -3.62 -37.99
N VAL A 770 -1.43 -3.93 -39.17
CA VAL A 770 -2.75 -4.56 -39.32
C VAL A 770 -2.57 -6.05 -39.62
N GLN A 771 -3.45 -6.87 -39.07
CA GLN A 771 -3.38 -8.33 -39.12
C GLN A 771 -4.56 -8.92 -39.86
N PHE A 772 -4.30 -9.91 -40.70
CA PHE A 772 -5.27 -10.53 -41.60
C PHE A 772 -5.18 -12.06 -41.49
N PRO A 773 -6.23 -12.72 -40.97
CA PRO A 773 -6.20 -14.17 -40.77
C PRO A 773 -6.36 -14.90 -42.10
N ARG A 774 -5.27 -15.46 -42.62
CA ARG A 774 -5.25 -16.17 -43.90
C ARG A 774 -5.87 -17.55 -43.79
N SER A 775 -5.76 -18.18 -42.63
CA SER A 775 -6.42 -19.45 -42.31
C SER A 775 -6.85 -19.44 -40.85
N LEU A 776 -7.97 -20.11 -40.57
CA LEU A 776 -8.60 -20.16 -39.26
C LEU A 776 -8.66 -21.59 -38.77
N ARG A 777 -8.47 -21.76 -37.46
CA ARG A 777 -8.82 -22.98 -36.76
C ARG A 777 -9.67 -22.65 -35.55
N ALA A 778 -10.53 -23.58 -35.20
CA ALA A 778 -11.27 -23.57 -33.97
C ALA A 778 -10.64 -24.57 -33.01
N LEU A 779 -10.25 -24.11 -31.82
CA LEU A 779 -9.71 -24.98 -30.78
C LEU A 779 -10.76 -25.13 -29.67
N PRO A 780 -11.23 -26.35 -29.38
CA PRO A 780 -12.25 -26.56 -28.36
C PRO A 780 -11.66 -26.49 -26.95
N LEU A 781 -12.34 -25.79 -26.06
CA LEU A 781 -12.22 -25.91 -24.61
C LEU A 781 -13.49 -26.59 -24.09
N ASN A 782 -13.35 -27.88 -23.75
CA ASN A 782 -14.47 -28.74 -23.35
C ASN A 782 -15.06 -28.40 -21.98
N ASP A 783 -14.32 -27.65 -21.16
CA ASP A 783 -14.82 -26.93 -20.01
C ASP A 783 -13.97 -25.66 -19.80
N LEU A 784 -14.41 -24.81 -18.87
CA LEU A 784 -13.70 -23.59 -18.46
C LEU A 784 -12.99 -23.76 -17.13
N THR A 785 -12.55 -24.98 -16.80
CA THR A 785 -11.84 -25.24 -15.55
C THR A 785 -10.42 -24.67 -15.62
N PRO A 786 -9.94 -23.96 -14.58
CA PRO A 786 -8.55 -23.48 -14.54
C PRO A 786 -7.55 -24.60 -14.79
N GLY A 787 -6.51 -24.32 -15.58
CA GLY A 787 -5.52 -25.31 -16.02
C GLY A 787 -5.85 -25.99 -17.34
N GLN A 788 -7.08 -25.90 -17.88
CA GLN A 788 -7.36 -26.35 -19.24
C GLN A 788 -6.52 -25.59 -20.26
N ARG A 789 -6.06 -26.31 -21.29
CA ARG A 789 -5.22 -25.76 -22.35
C ARG A 789 -5.74 -26.12 -23.72
N ALA A 790 -5.58 -25.17 -24.63
CA ALA A 790 -5.70 -25.37 -26.06
C ALA A 790 -4.37 -24.98 -26.71
N GLU A 791 -3.87 -25.85 -27.59
CA GLU A 791 -2.55 -25.69 -28.21
C GLU A 791 -2.64 -25.78 -29.73
N LEU A 792 -1.90 -24.91 -30.42
CA LEU A 792 -1.73 -24.93 -31.86
C LEU A 792 -0.32 -24.45 -32.24
N ARG A 793 0.57 -25.40 -32.58
CA ARG A 793 1.99 -25.14 -32.85
C ARG A 793 2.61 -24.41 -31.65
N ASP A 794 3.08 -23.18 -31.85
CA ASP A 794 3.71 -22.35 -30.82
C ASP A 794 2.71 -21.58 -29.96
N LEU A 795 1.40 -21.62 -30.25
CA LEU A 795 0.36 -20.94 -29.46
C LEU A 795 -0.17 -21.87 -28.37
N THR A 796 -0.05 -21.46 -27.12
CA THR A 796 -0.69 -22.10 -25.96
C THR A 796 -1.63 -21.10 -25.29
N ILE A 797 -2.88 -21.50 -25.10
CA ILE A 797 -3.90 -20.73 -24.41
C ILE A 797 -4.38 -21.54 -23.20
N THR A 798 -4.24 -20.98 -22.00
CA THR A 798 -4.60 -21.63 -20.73
C THR A 798 -5.74 -20.89 -20.05
N VAL A 799 -6.75 -21.60 -19.56
CA VAL A 799 -7.74 -21.02 -18.64
C VAL A 799 -7.05 -20.81 -17.30
N THR A 800 -6.93 -19.58 -16.83
CA THR A 800 -6.22 -19.25 -15.58
C THR A 800 -7.14 -18.93 -14.43
N ALA A 801 -8.36 -18.47 -14.69
CA ALA A 801 -9.34 -18.22 -13.66
C ALA A 801 -10.75 -18.46 -14.19
N HIS A 802 -11.64 -18.94 -13.33
CA HIS A 802 -13.06 -19.04 -13.59
C HIS A 802 -13.81 -18.54 -12.34
N SER A 803 -14.70 -17.58 -12.54
CA SER A 803 -15.53 -16.95 -11.51
C SER A 803 -16.98 -16.97 -11.96
N ARG A 804 -17.89 -16.63 -11.04
CA ARG A 804 -19.32 -16.48 -11.38
C ARG A 804 -19.63 -15.40 -12.42
N LYS A 805 -18.74 -14.40 -12.54
CA LYS A 805 -18.94 -13.24 -13.43
C LYS A 805 -18.20 -13.40 -14.76
N GLY A 806 -17.31 -14.37 -14.87
CA GLY A 806 -16.50 -14.59 -16.06
C GLY A 806 -15.24 -15.41 -15.83
N PHE A 807 -14.39 -15.50 -16.85
CA PHE A 807 -13.19 -16.33 -16.81
C PHE A 807 -12.02 -15.62 -17.51
N THR A 808 -10.81 -16.06 -17.21
CA THR A 808 -9.57 -15.47 -17.73
C THR A 808 -8.81 -16.48 -18.55
N LEU A 809 -8.42 -16.09 -19.77
CA LEU A 809 -7.51 -16.84 -20.64
C LEU A 809 -6.13 -16.19 -20.61
N LEU A 810 -5.08 -16.99 -20.53
CA LEU A 810 -3.71 -16.56 -20.71
C LEU A 810 -3.13 -17.26 -21.94
N ALA A 811 -2.87 -16.49 -22.98
CA ALA A 811 -2.11 -16.92 -24.14
C ALA A 811 -0.65 -16.53 -23.97
N ASN A 812 0.26 -17.32 -24.53
CA ASN A 812 1.68 -16.97 -24.57
C ASN A 812 1.98 -15.78 -25.53
N LYS A 813 3.23 -15.61 -25.95
CA LYS A 813 3.66 -14.45 -26.75
C LYS A 813 2.95 -14.29 -28.10
N ASP A 814 2.35 -15.36 -28.61
CA ASP A 814 1.59 -15.37 -29.86
C ASP A 814 0.08 -15.15 -29.63
N GLY A 815 -0.30 -14.56 -28.49
CA GLY A 815 -1.70 -14.32 -28.13
C GLY A 815 -2.48 -13.45 -29.11
N ASP A 816 -1.82 -12.66 -29.97
CA ASP A 816 -2.47 -11.91 -31.04
C ASP A 816 -3.09 -12.81 -32.14
N ARG A 817 -2.78 -14.11 -32.14
CA ARG A 817 -3.44 -15.10 -32.98
C ARG A 817 -4.82 -15.51 -32.49
N LEU A 818 -5.19 -15.21 -31.23
CA LEU A 818 -6.55 -15.45 -30.72
C LEU A 818 -7.47 -14.32 -31.22
N LEU A 819 -8.31 -14.66 -32.19
CA LEU A 819 -9.15 -13.70 -32.89
C LEU A 819 -10.47 -13.46 -32.16
N TYR A 820 -11.07 -14.53 -31.64
CA TYR A 820 -12.35 -14.48 -30.95
C TYR A 820 -12.54 -15.72 -30.08
N THR A 821 -13.51 -15.67 -29.16
CA THR A 821 -13.92 -16.81 -28.37
C THR A 821 -15.43 -16.95 -28.44
N GLN A 822 -15.92 -18.04 -29.01
CA GLN A 822 -17.33 -18.37 -29.02
C GLN A 822 -17.67 -19.13 -27.73
N LEU A 823 -18.65 -18.64 -26.98
CA LEU A 823 -19.06 -19.25 -25.71
C LEU A 823 -20.33 -20.04 -25.87
N ALA A 824 -20.37 -21.22 -25.24
CA ALA A 824 -21.55 -22.05 -25.16
C ALA A 824 -21.96 -22.26 -23.70
N GLY A 825 -23.24 -22.05 -23.42
CA GLY A 825 -23.88 -22.43 -22.17
C GLY A 825 -24.35 -23.89 -22.21
N ALA A 826 -24.86 -24.39 -21.09
CA ALA A 826 -25.41 -25.75 -21.03
C ALA A 826 -26.63 -25.91 -21.96
N ASP A 827 -27.51 -24.90 -21.96
CA ASP A 827 -28.78 -24.91 -22.71
C ASP A 827 -28.82 -23.88 -23.86
N VAL A 828 -27.82 -22.99 -23.94
CA VAL A 828 -27.75 -21.91 -24.94
C VAL A 828 -26.52 -22.12 -25.80
N PRO A 829 -26.67 -22.32 -27.12
CA PRO A 829 -25.56 -22.66 -28.00
C PRO A 829 -24.56 -21.51 -28.22
N ALA A 830 -24.94 -20.27 -27.89
CA ALA A 830 -24.12 -19.09 -28.14
C ALA A 830 -24.40 -18.02 -27.07
N VAL A 831 -23.50 -17.87 -26.09
CA VAL A 831 -23.58 -16.89 -25.01
C VAL A 831 -22.75 -15.66 -25.37
N GLY A 832 -23.40 -14.51 -25.43
CA GLY A 832 -22.77 -13.22 -25.67
C GLY A 832 -21.99 -12.74 -24.44
N PHE A 833 -20.95 -11.94 -24.69
CA PHE A 833 -20.14 -11.32 -23.67
C PHE A 833 -19.78 -9.88 -24.07
N PHE A 834 -19.46 -9.04 -23.09
CA PHE A 834 -18.91 -7.72 -23.35
C PHE A 834 -17.48 -7.83 -23.89
N SER A 835 -16.99 -6.84 -24.63
CA SER A 835 -15.62 -6.84 -25.15
C SER A 835 -14.62 -7.17 -24.03
N PRO A 836 -13.67 -8.09 -24.27
CA PRO A 836 -12.77 -8.54 -23.22
C PRO A 836 -11.83 -7.41 -22.81
N ASN A 837 -11.43 -7.42 -21.55
CA ASN A 837 -10.28 -6.64 -21.11
C ASN A 837 -9.01 -7.40 -21.48
N ILE A 838 -8.17 -6.82 -22.34
CA ILE A 838 -6.95 -7.45 -22.86
C ILE A 838 -5.74 -6.72 -22.31
N THR A 839 -4.85 -7.47 -21.65
CA THR A 839 -3.61 -6.93 -21.11
C THR A 839 -2.43 -7.80 -21.53
N VAL A 840 -1.28 -7.19 -21.80
CA VAL A 840 -0.04 -7.91 -22.11
C VAL A 840 0.84 -7.91 -20.87
N THR A 841 1.25 -9.08 -20.41
CA THR A 841 2.11 -9.24 -19.24
C THR A 841 3.53 -8.72 -19.54
N PRO A 842 4.35 -8.41 -18.53
CA PRO A 842 5.75 -8.01 -18.73
C PRO A 842 6.58 -9.03 -19.52
N GLU A 843 6.21 -10.31 -19.47
CA GLU A 843 6.85 -11.41 -20.19
C GLU A 843 6.37 -11.54 -21.64
N GLY A 844 5.38 -10.73 -22.04
CA GLY A 844 4.79 -10.71 -23.38
C GLY A 844 3.59 -11.65 -23.57
N ALA A 845 3.12 -12.33 -22.53
CA ALA A 845 1.92 -13.15 -22.58
C ALA A 845 0.65 -12.28 -22.64
N TRP A 846 -0.41 -12.74 -23.29
CA TRP A 846 -1.67 -12.00 -23.42
C TRP A 846 -2.72 -12.56 -22.47
N ARG A 847 -3.27 -11.71 -21.61
CA ARG A 847 -4.35 -12.03 -20.70
C ARG A 847 -5.66 -11.45 -21.23
N PHE A 848 -6.67 -12.30 -21.37
CA PHE A 848 -8.02 -11.96 -21.83
C PHE A 848 -9.01 -12.22 -20.69
N GLU A 849 -9.68 -11.19 -20.20
CA GLU A 849 -10.74 -11.31 -19.19
C GLU A 849 -12.10 -11.20 -19.88
N LEU A 850 -12.84 -12.31 -19.89
CA LEU A 850 -14.14 -12.41 -20.56
C LEU A 850 -15.27 -12.36 -19.54
N LEU A 851 -16.23 -11.47 -19.76
CA LEU A 851 -17.40 -11.26 -18.91
C LEU A 851 -18.68 -11.64 -19.67
N PRO A 852 -19.06 -12.93 -19.67
CA PRO A 852 -20.27 -13.40 -20.32
C PRO A 852 -21.54 -12.86 -19.67
N VAL A 853 -22.53 -12.57 -20.52
CA VAL A 853 -23.89 -12.21 -20.12
C VAL A 853 -24.70 -13.50 -20.06
N GLY A 854 -24.41 -14.33 -19.07
CA GLY A 854 -24.94 -15.68 -18.89
C GLY A 854 -23.88 -16.65 -18.37
N HIS A 855 -24.26 -17.90 -18.09
CA HIS A 855 -23.30 -18.93 -17.70
C HIS A 855 -22.71 -19.63 -18.93
N ALA A 856 -21.40 -19.56 -19.07
CA ALA A 856 -20.65 -20.28 -20.09
C ALA A 856 -20.02 -21.53 -19.47
N VAL A 857 -20.19 -22.68 -20.13
CA VAL A 857 -19.59 -23.96 -19.69
C VAL A 857 -18.47 -24.40 -20.60
N LYS A 858 -18.47 -23.96 -21.86
CA LYS A 858 -17.51 -24.32 -22.90
C LYS A 858 -17.13 -23.11 -23.73
N ALA A 859 -15.98 -23.19 -24.37
CA ALA A 859 -15.54 -22.20 -25.32
C ALA A 859 -14.96 -22.85 -26.57
N GLU A 860 -15.12 -22.18 -27.71
CA GLU A 860 -14.41 -22.48 -28.94
C GLU A 860 -13.53 -21.27 -29.28
N LEU A 861 -12.22 -21.48 -29.28
CA LEU A 861 -11.23 -20.44 -29.53
C LEU A 861 -11.00 -20.35 -31.03
N ILE A 862 -11.37 -19.23 -31.63
CA ILE A 862 -11.13 -18.96 -33.04
C ILE A 862 -9.73 -18.35 -33.16
N VAL A 863 -8.80 -19.10 -33.73
CA VAL A 863 -7.39 -18.74 -33.84
C VAL A 863 -6.94 -18.67 -35.29
N ALA A 864 -6.02 -17.75 -35.60
CA ALA A 864 -5.35 -17.71 -36.88
C ALA A 864 -4.23 -18.76 -36.92
N ASP A 865 -4.34 -19.76 -37.81
CA ASP A 865 -3.24 -20.71 -38.06
C ASP A 865 -2.12 -20.03 -38.86
N GLU A 866 -2.50 -19.21 -39.85
CA GLU A 866 -1.63 -18.31 -40.59
C GLU A 866 -2.16 -16.87 -40.53
N LEU A 867 -1.28 -15.93 -40.19
CA LEU A 867 -1.60 -14.51 -40.03
C LEU A 867 -0.71 -13.66 -40.94
N ASP A 868 -1.31 -13.01 -41.94
CA ASP A 868 -0.63 -11.99 -42.72
C ASP A 868 -0.57 -10.70 -41.89
N ARG A 869 0.58 -10.02 -41.89
CA ARG A 869 0.74 -8.72 -41.24
C ARG A 869 1.16 -7.68 -42.28
N LYS A 870 0.57 -6.49 -42.20
CA LYS A 870 0.95 -5.33 -43.03
C LYS A 870 1.24 -4.13 -42.14
N ASP A 871 2.46 -3.63 -42.29
CA ASP A 871 2.89 -2.39 -41.64
C ASP A 871 2.59 -1.17 -42.51
N TYR A 872 1.99 -0.18 -41.88
CA TYR A 872 1.67 1.13 -42.42
C TYR A 872 2.43 2.19 -41.62
N GLN A 873 3.46 2.75 -42.25
CA GLN A 873 4.22 3.86 -41.66
C GLN A 873 3.37 5.14 -41.74
N PHE A 874 3.35 5.92 -40.66
CA PHE A 874 2.69 7.23 -40.66
C PHE A 874 3.61 8.33 -40.19
N ASN A 875 3.35 9.53 -40.71
CA ASN A 875 3.91 10.78 -40.24
C ASN A 875 2.77 11.79 -40.13
N LEU A 876 2.53 12.28 -38.92
CA LEU A 876 1.47 13.22 -38.58
C LEU A 876 2.10 14.54 -38.16
N PRO A 877 2.35 15.48 -39.09
CA PRO A 877 2.81 16.82 -38.76
C PRO A 877 1.64 17.63 -38.17
N LEU A 878 1.91 18.33 -37.07
CA LEU A 878 1.00 19.26 -36.42
C LEU A 878 1.27 20.67 -36.96
N ARG A 879 0.19 21.42 -37.20
CA ARG A 879 0.24 22.79 -37.73
C ARG A 879 0.25 23.83 -36.63
#